data_AF-A0A832HPY4-F1
#
_entry.id   AF-A0A832HPY4-F1
#
_cell.length_a   1.000
_cell.length_b   1.000
_cell.length_c   1.000
_cell.angle_alpha   90.00
_cell.angle_beta   90.00
_cell.angle_gamma   90.00
#
_symmetry.space_group_name_H-M   'P 1'
#
loop_
_entity.id
_entity.type
_entity.pdbx_description
1 polymer ?
#
loop_
_entity_poly.entity_id
_entity_poly.type
_entity_poly.pdbx_seq_one_letter_code
_entity_poly.pdbx_strand_id
1 'polypeptide(L)'
;MGSTSNTFTGDLTVNGGFVQVNTSDATLGNANNDIYLNGGGLTINNFAWGPAATRTITLQAGGGTLNITGNTTTFANAGQLTGSGRLIKGNTGTLVVSAANAGLSGAIYLTGGLTDLNAAGGLGSGNVNVFNQTTLRTNLASFGTQNFYLQAGGAIEGSNAALATLTRGSNLHASNGAIIVEQAAGGNAGVGSLGTAADLYFGVGGSAAIASESVTIGSGTPWRGLSTGRNGFAQFGATTAQISAGTITVNSDFDLQAPLTWLVLGTSATSFEFSGTSSYIATIQPGNGSAVGGTVMLDMNNPTFSGISKFVVKPGAVLWPAGAQSLGNKTVDVEVGGIIGHTGNAQGTVDSNSFGTSTINLAGINQVNIRGTGGTSHGGTFELDSALPNQFNMNRDSNATSGALTISNLTINANNAGASITSGNNRTLGISGTITANNHNFTLAPQGGTHAIAATWAASNGTFTKGDGGQISITGNASAYTGNVVVRGGTLLLNSTWANNFGGAGGSNTYRIMALTDAQTRFQGYSILVLNSDNDIGGRIAVSSDGFLGLNLNISTLTGVNGSSVFIAASGGARQLTSTTLAAGAGSTYRLGGLGQSLNLDAAATTTGVLTGANNVIIGAPRNPTSGTGSWSGGSVLLLDSNDYTGTTLVNPQSTLTLGAANAIGNGASLGAIDVYGTMIISGATGTMGAAATTINLRRGGTLTIDNSAANLANRVADGTAINLAGASLGYSAFSGATNTETVGAIALQAGFNTITITRPNVVSTLPQLTLTSLSRSAGAQLNIVPATSGSLGSTTQLFATGYTVGIAPGVYSNNTDFAEYNATNGFQALTGTRPTLAAAIAGDNVVSVGADSLGASLAVNSYRITGAATVNLNGNTLTTTNLMHTGGTAVTISNGDITSSTAELIFNGTSSNTTISANITGTTGLVARHNGSLILSGTNNSFSGTSYLNGGTVEVRNALTGNPNIEINPGATLALRNDASTTFLTGAPSPSKVLPLPLQQLTLTVSAPPARATNCGSTVLQ
;
A
#
# COMPACT_ATOMS: atom_id res chain seq x y z
N MET A 1 -4.94 -52.51 -18.28
CA MET A 1 -4.36 -53.10 -19.52
C MET A 1 -4.32 -52.01 -20.59
N GLY A 2 -3.19 -51.86 -21.29
CA GLY A 2 -2.92 -50.69 -22.15
C GLY A 2 -2.59 -51.00 -23.62
N SER A 3 -2.56 -52.26 -24.04
CA SER A 3 -2.36 -52.63 -25.45
C SER A 3 -3.70 -52.80 -26.16
N THR A 4 -3.88 -52.15 -27.30
CA THR A 4 -5.11 -52.15 -28.12
C THR A 4 -5.42 -53.50 -28.80
N SER A 5 -4.62 -54.55 -28.60
CA SER A 5 -4.80 -55.88 -29.21
C SER A 5 -4.32 -57.00 -28.28
N ASN A 6 -5.08 -57.28 -27.21
CA ASN A 6 -4.83 -58.43 -26.36
C ASN A 6 -5.39 -59.70 -27.04
N THR A 7 -4.54 -60.65 -27.40
CA THR A 7 -4.92 -61.90 -28.09
C THR A 7 -5.31 -63.05 -27.15
N PHE A 8 -5.37 -62.78 -25.84
CA PHE A 8 -5.83 -63.76 -24.85
C PHE A 8 -7.23 -64.28 -25.18
N THR A 9 -7.43 -65.60 -25.19
CA THR A 9 -8.70 -66.27 -25.53
C THR A 9 -9.34 -67.01 -24.36
N GLY A 10 -8.80 -66.87 -23.15
CA GLY A 10 -9.41 -67.42 -21.94
C GLY A 10 -10.39 -66.44 -21.32
N ASP A 11 -11.33 -66.95 -20.53
CA ASP A 11 -12.19 -66.09 -19.73
C ASP A 11 -11.40 -65.39 -18.62
N LEU A 12 -11.88 -64.22 -18.18
CA LEU A 12 -11.26 -63.43 -17.13
C LEU A 12 -12.04 -63.58 -15.83
N THR A 13 -11.46 -64.26 -14.83
CA THR A 13 -12.01 -64.28 -13.47
C THR A 13 -11.26 -63.29 -12.57
N VAL A 14 -12.00 -62.38 -11.93
CA VAL A 14 -11.47 -61.39 -10.99
C VAL A 14 -11.97 -61.69 -9.58
N ASN A 15 -11.16 -62.42 -8.81
CA ASN A 15 -11.47 -62.84 -7.43
C ASN A 15 -11.21 -61.73 -6.38
N GLY A 16 -10.57 -60.62 -6.77
CA GLY A 16 -10.23 -59.50 -5.90
C GLY A 16 -9.45 -58.42 -6.66
N GLY A 17 -9.37 -57.21 -6.10
CA GLY A 17 -8.74 -56.06 -6.78
C GLY A 17 -9.51 -55.55 -8.00
N PHE A 18 -8.89 -54.68 -8.79
CA PHE A 18 -9.52 -54.05 -9.96
C PHE A 18 -8.70 -54.22 -11.23
N VAL A 19 -9.34 -54.67 -12.31
CA VAL A 19 -8.77 -54.65 -13.65
C VAL A 19 -9.12 -53.32 -14.30
N GLN A 20 -8.09 -52.52 -14.57
CA GLN A 20 -8.27 -51.21 -15.19
C GLN A 20 -8.34 -51.32 -16.72
N VAL A 21 -9.42 -50.80 -17.30
CA VAL A 21 -9.66 -50.66 -18.74
C VAL A 21 -9.47 -49.18 -19.09
N ASN A 22 -8.57 -48.89 -20.05
CA ASN A 22 -8.15 -47.51 -20.35
C ASN A 22 -8.41 -47.05 -21.79
N THR A 23 -8.61 -47.97 -22.74
CA THR A 23 -8.59 -47.60 -24.17
C THR A 23 -9.67 -48.28 -25.01
N SER A 24 -9.96 -49.57 -24.80
CA SER A 24 -11.02 -50.29 -25.53
C SER A 24 -11.35 -51.63 -24.88
N ASP A 25 -12.47 -52.23 -25.28
CA ASP A 25 -12.89 -53.56 -24.87
C ASP A 25 -11.91 -54.68 -25.29
N ALA A 26 -11.22 -54.51 -26.42
CA ALA A 26 -10.20 -55.43 -26.91
C ALA A 26 -8.99 -55.58 -25.96
N THR A 27 -8.83 -54.69 -24.97
CA THR A 27 -7.80 -54.82 -23.95
C THR A 27 -8.03 -56.00 -23.00
N LEU A 28 -9.28 -56.48 -22.90
CA LEU A 28 -9.69 -57.59 -22.04
C LEU A 28 -9.52 -58.97 -22.71
N GLY A 29 -8.99 -59.02 -23.94
CA GLY A 29 -8.84 -60.24 -24.73
C GLY A 29 -9.86 -60.36 -25.85
N ASN A 30 -9.97 -61.56 -26.44
CA ASN A 30 -10.95 -61.91 -27.47
C ASN A 30 -12.38 -61.54 -27.03
N ALA A 31 -13.16 -60.95 -27.93
CA ALA A 31 -14.52 -60.46 -27.69
C ALA A 31 -15.49 -61.54 -27.14
N ASN A 32 -15.21 -62.82 -27.33
CA ASN A 32 -15.99 -63.93 -26.80
C ASN A 32 -15.56 -64.38 -25.40
N ASN A 33 -14.49 -63.81 -24.84
CA ASN A 33 -14.09 -64.12 -23.47
C ASN A 33 -15.10 -63.49 -22.50
N ASP A 34 -15.65 -64.31 -21.63
CA ASP A 34 -16.51 -63.86 -20.55
C ASP A 34 -15.68 -63.29 -19.39
N ILE A 35 -16.33 -62.44 -18.60
CA ILE A 35 -15.75 -61.86 -17.40
C ILE A 35 -16.54 -62.33 -16.19
N TYR A 36 -15.88 -63.02 -15.28
CA TYR A 36 -16.44 -63.47 -14.01
C TYR A 36 -15.91 -62.59 -12.88
N LEU A 37 -16.80 -61.86 -12.21
CA LEU A 37 -16.45 -61.07 -11.04
C LEU A 37 -16.86 -61.82 -9.77
N ASN A 38 -15.90 -62.05 -8.88
CA ASN A 38 -16.09 -62.79 -7.62
C ASN A 38 -15.37 -62.08 -6.48
N GLY A 39 -15.83 -60.88 -6.11
CA GLY A 39 -15.24 -60.01 -5.11
C GLY A 39 -14.30 -58.93 -5.67
N GLY A 40 -13.85 -59.06 -6.92
CA GLY A 40 -13.09 -58.04 -7.64
C GLY A 40 -13.94 -57.15 -8.55
N GLY A 41 -13.30 -56.35 -9.41
CA GLY A 41 -14.03 -55.43 -10.29
C GLY A 41 -13.27 -54.94 -11.52
N LEU A 42 -13.95 -54.11 -12.31
CA LEU A 42 -13.40 -53.36 -13.43
C LEU A 42 -13.35 -51.88 -13.06
N THR A 43 -12.26 -51.20 -13.44
CA THR A 43 -12.17 -49.74 -13.40
C THR A 43 -12.08 -49.22 -14.83
N ILE A 44 -13.10 -48.49 -15.28
CA ILE A 44 -13.18 -47.86 -16.60
C ILE A 44 -12.80 -46.39 -16.44
N ASN A 45 -11.63 -46.01 -16.95
CA ASN A 45 -11.07 -44.69 -16.69
C ASN A 45 -11.17 -43.74 -17.87
N ASN A 46 -12.03 -42.73 -17.75
CA ASN A 46 -12.08 -41.53 -18.60
C ASN A 46 -12.21 -41.81 -20.11
N PHE A 47 -12.91 -42.86 -20.53
CA PHE A 47 -13.32 -43.05 -21.92
C PHE A 47 -14.70 -43.72 -22.02
N ALA A 48 -15.35 -43.59 -23.17
CA ALA A 48 -16.61 -44.27 -23.43
C ALA A 48 -16.38 -45.76 -23.72
N TRP A 49 -16.97 -46.65 -22.93
CA TRP A 49 -16.74 -48.09 -23.03
C TRP A 49 -18.04 -48.90 -23.11
N GLY A 50 -17.98 -50.06 -23.75
CA GLY A 50 -19.04 -51.06 -23.65
C GLY A 50 -18.44 -52.44 -23.94
N PRO A 51 -18.90 -53.51 -23.28
CA PRO A 51 -18.47 -54.85 -23.62
C PRO A 51 -18.91 -55.20 -25.04
N ALA A 52 -18.07 -55.95 -25.76
CA ALA A 52 -18.47 -56.55 -27.04
C ALA A 52 -19.81 -57.29 -26.92
N ALA A 53 -20.55 -57.37 -28.02
CA ALA A 53 -21.91 -57.90 -28.01
C ALA A 53 -22.01 -59.36 -27.49
N THR A 54 -20.95 -60.15 -27.66
CA THR A 54 -20.85 -61.54 -27.22
C THR A 54 -20.23 -61.71 -25.83
N ARG A 55 -19.67 -60.65 -25.24
CA ARG A 55 -19.02 -60.71 -23.93
C ARG A 55 -20.05 -60.57 -22.82
N THR A 56 -20.11 -61.57 -21.96
CA THR A 56 -20.95 -61.54 -20.76
C THR A 56 -20.11 -61.17 -19.54
N ILE A 57 -20.65 -60.29 -18.69
CA ILE A 57 -20.10 -60.04 -17.35
C ILE A 57 -21.00 -60.73 -16.33
N THR A 58 -20.46 -61.79 -15.73
CA THR A 58 -21.15 -62.63 -14.76
C THR A 58 -20.71 -62.29 -13.33
N LEU A 59 -21.66 -61.93 -12.49
CA LEU A 59 -21.46 -61.70 -11.06
C LEU A 59 -21.65 -63.00 -10.29
N GLN A 60 -20.54 -63.58 -9.83
CA GLN A 60 -20.55 -64.79 -9.00
C GLN A 60 -20.88 -64.45 -7.53
N ALA A 61 -20.90 -65.46 -6.65
CA ALA A 61 -21.35 -65.29 -5.25
C ALA A 61 -20.63 -64.14 -4.49
N GLY A 62 -19.36 -63.87 -4.76
CA GLY A 62 -18.61 -62.74 -4.18
C GLY A 62 -18.99 -61.35 -4.71
N GLY A 63 -19.80 -61.27 -5.77
CA GLY A 63 -20.21 -60.04 -6.42
C GLY A 63 -19.14 -59.39 -7.29
N GLY A 64 -19.41 -58.19 -7.80
CA GLY A 64 -18.50 -57.46 -8.66
C GLY A 64 -18.68 -55.95 -8.59
N THR A 65 -17.60 -55.21 -8.86
CA THR A 65 -17.62 -53.74 -8.90
C THR A 65 -17.30 -53.21 -10.30
N LEU A 66 -18.09 -52.22 -10.75
CA LEU A 66 -17.83 -51.41 -11.92
C LEU A 66 -17.56 -49.97 -11.47
N ASN A 67 -16.28 -49.58 -11.48
CA ASN A 67 -15.85 -48.22 -11.19
C ASN A 67 -15.75 -47.44 -12.51
N ILE A 68 -16.68 -46.51 -12.75
CA ILE A 68 -16.72 -45.74 -13.99
C ILE A 68 -16.32 -44.30 -13.69
N THR A 69 -15.23 -43.83 -14.28
CA THR A 69 -14.67 -42.50 -14.03
C THR A 69 -14.91 -41.60 -15.25
N GLY A 70 -15.57 -40.45 -15.05
CA GLY A 70 -15.61 -39.32 -15.99
C GLY A 70 -16.44 -39.46 -17.28
N ASN A 71 -16.61 -40.66 -17.83
CA ASN A 71 -17.27 -40.90 -19.11
C ASN A 71 -18.40 -41.96 -19.02
N THR A 72 -19.04 -42.25 -20.15
CA THR A 72 -20.19 -43.17 -20.24
C THR A 72 -19.78 -44.60 -20.56
N THR A 73 -20.22 -45.57 -19.76
CA THR A 73 -20.16 -47.00 -20.07
C THR A 73 -21.54 -47.51 -20.48
N THR A 74 -21.67 -48.20 -21.60
CA THR A 74 -22.96 -48.67 -22.13
C THR A 74 -23.00 -50.19 -22.25
N PHE A 75 -24.00 -50.82 -21.63
CA PHE A 75 -24.40 -52.21 -21.85
C PHE A 75 -25.56 -52.25 -22.83
N ALA A 76 -25.25 -52.58 -24.08
CA ALA A 76 -26.16 -52.42 -25.21
C ALA A 76 -26.97 -53.67 -25.58
N ASN A 77 -26.54 -54.86 -25.16
CA ASN A 77 -27.14 -56.13 -25.58
C ASN A 77 -27.75 -56.87 -24.38
N ALA A 78 -28.80 -57.65 -24.65
CA ALA A 78 -29.52 -58.38 -23.62
C ALA A 78 -28.64 -59.46 -22.98
N GLY A 79 -28.68 -59.56 -21.65
CA GLY A 79 -27.93 -60.57 -20.90
C GLY A 79 -26.43 -60.31 -20.75
N GLN A 80 -25.90 -59.16 -21.19
CA GLN A 80 -24.48 -58.81 -20.98
C GLN A 80 -24.11 -58.65 -19.50
N LEU A 81 -25.09 -58.41 -18.63
CA LEU A 81 -24.94 -58.50 -17.18
C LEU A 81 -25.79 -59.67 -16.68
N THR A 82 -25.19 -60.57 -15.91
CA THR A 82 -25.89 -61.73 -15.36
C THR A 82 -25.31 -62.17 -14.01
N GLY A 83 -25.98 -63.09 -13.33
CA GLY A 83 -25.52 -63.72 -12.10
C GLY A 83 -26.30 -63.28 -10.85
N SER A 84 -26.07 -64.00 -9.76
CA SER A 84 -26.71 -63.79 -8.46
C SER A 84 -25.86 -62.96 -7.49
N GLY A 85 -24.62 -62.65 -7.85
CA GLY A 85 -23.72 -61.78 -7.09
C GLY A 85 -24.16 -60.33 -7.05
N ARG A 86 -23.77 -59.60 -6.00
CA ARG A 86 -24.01 -58.16 -5.87
C ARG A 86 -23.25 -57.37 -6.94
N LEU A 87 -23.90 -56.42 -7.61
CA LEU A 87 -23.26 -55.41 -8.45
C LEU A 87 -23.01 -54.12 -7.66
N ILE A 88 -21.82 -53.56 -7.73
CA ILE A 88 -21.51 -52.22 -7.20
C ILE A 88 -21.14 -51.31 -8.39
N LYS A 89 -21.86 -50.20 -8.57
CA LYS A 89 -21.49 -49.12 -9.50
C LYS A 89 -20.86 -47.97 -8.70
N GLY A 90 -19.55 -47.78 -8.83
CA GLY A 90 -18.79 -46.71 -8.17
C GLY A 90 -18.42 -45.55 -9.10
N ASN A 91 -17.77 -44.53 -8.53
CA ASN A 91 -17.21 -43.34 -9.20
C ASN A 91 -18.23 -42.47 -9.98
N THR A 92 -17.80 -41.29 -10.41
CA THR A 92 -18.68 -40.20 -10.92
C THR A 92 -19.20 -40.39 -12.34
N GLY A 93 -18.68 -41.34 -13.11
CA GLY A 93 -19.07 -41.55 -14.51
C GLY A 93 -20.45 -42.21 -14.67
N THR A 94 -20.91 -42.27 -15.92
CA THR A 94 -22.27 -42.69 -16.27
C THR A 94 -22.30 -44.17 -16.67
N LEU A 95 -23.24 -44.94 -16.14
CA LEU A 95 -23.57 -46.29 -16.60
C LEU A 95 -24.89 -46.25 -17.38
N VAL A 96 -24.91 -46.62 -18.65
CA VAL A 96 -26.12 -46.74 -19.46
C VAL A 96 -26.44 -48.22 -19.63
N VAL A 97 -27.66 -48.62 -19.33
CA VAL A 97 -28.15 -49.98 -19.56
C VAL A 97 -29.29 -49.94 -20.57
N SER A 98 -28.98 -50.31 -21.81
CA SER A 98 -29.86 -50.14 -22.98
C SER A 98 -30.56 -51.42 -23.42
N ALA A 99 -30.35 -52.54 -22.73
CA ALA A 99 -31.04 -53.81 -22.98
C ALA A 99 -31.36 -54.55 -21.66
N ALA A 100 -32.31 -55.48 -21.72
CA ALA A 100 -32.77 -56.24 -20.55
C ALA A 100 -31.74 -57.29 -20.10
N ASN A 101 -31.54 -57.41 -18.78
CA ASN A 101 -30.59 -58.34 -18.18
C ASN A 101 -31.30 -59.28 -17.19
N ALA A 102 -32.20 -60.12 -17.71
CA ALA A 102 -33.08 -60.96 -16.88
C ALA A 102 -32.31 -61.96 -15.97
N GLY A 103 -31.07 -62.33 -16.34
CA GLY A 103 -30.21 -63.21 -15.53
C GLY A 103 -29.52 -62.52 -14.34
N LEU A 104 -29.61 -61.19 -14.24
CA LEU A 104 -29.07 -60.42 -13.12
C LEU A 104 -30.08 -60.43 -11.95
N SER A 105 -29.78 -61.17 -10.89
CA SER A 105 -30.69 -61.36 -9.74
C SER A 105 -30.10 -60.89 -8.41
N GLY A 106 -28.80 -60.63 -8.35
CA GLY A 106 -28.13 -60.10 -7.17
C GLY A 106 -28.45 -58.62 -6.92
N ALA A 107 -28.26 -58.16 -5.68
CA ALA A 107 -28.50 -56.77 -5.31
C ALA A 107 -27.58 -55.79 -6.07
N ILE A 108 -28.07 -54.58 -6.32
CA ILE A 108 -27.36 -53.55 -7.09
C ILE A 108 -27.13 -52.34 -6.19
N TYR A 109 -25.89 -51.88 -6.09
CA TYR A 109 -25.45 -50.81 -5.21
C TYR A 109 -24.88 -49.69 -6.07
N LEU A 110 -25.62 -48.60 -6.23
CA LEU A 110 -25.16 -47.41 -6.91
C LEU A 110 -24.51 -46.49 -5.88
N THR A 111 -23.19 -46.36 -5.92
CA THR A 111 -22.38 -45.58 -4.95
C THR A 111 -21.67 -44.38 -5.57
N GLY A 112 -21.74 -44.19 -6.89
CA GLY A 112 -21.29 -42.96 -7.54
C GLY A 112 -21.94 -42.71 -8.91
N GLY A 113 -21.96 -41.44 -9.32
CA GLY A 113 -22.31 -41.03 -10.68
C GLY A 113 -23.78 -41.21 -11.06
N LEU A 114 -24.03 -41.34 -12.36
CA LEU A 114 -25.34 -41.56 -12.96
C LEU A 114 -25.45 -43.02 -13.45
N THR A 115 -26.60 -43.65 -13.22
CA THR A 115 -27.02 -44.87 -13.90
C THR A 115 -28.28 -44.57 -14.69
N ASP A 116 -28.25 -44.79 -15.99
CA ASP A 116 -29.30 -44.42 -16.94
C ASP A 116 -29.91 -45.68 -17.57
N LEU A 117 -31.19 -45.89 -17.33
CA LEU A 117 -31.94 -47.06 -17.80
C LEU A 117 -32.69 -46.72 -19.08
N ASN A 118 -32.28 -47.36 -20.16
CA ASN A 118 -32.89 -47.25 -21.48
C ASN A 118 -33.60 -48.53 -21.93
N ALA A 119 -33.62 -49.58 -21.10
CA ALA A 119 -34.46 -50.76 -21.30
C ALA A 119 -35.17 -51.21 -20.02
N ALA A 120 -36.45 -51.61 -20.14
CA ALA A 120 -37.20 -52.21 -19.05
C ALA A 120 -36.55 -53.54 -18.63
N GLY A 121 -36.34 -53.73 -17.32
CA GLY A 121 -35.61 -54.90 -16.81
C GLY A 121 -34.11 -54.86 -17.05
N GLY A 122 -33.53 -53.70 -17.40
CA GLY A 122 -32.07 -53.55 -17.56
C GLY A 122 -31.28 -53.88 -16.30
N LEU A 123 -31.85 -53.65 -15.12
CA LEU A 123 -31.26 -54.02 -13.82
C LEU A 123 -31.67 -55.42 -13.32
N GLY A 124 -32.34 -56.23 -14.16
CA GLY A 124 -32.76 -57.58 -13.78
C GLY A 124 -33.79 -57.59 -12.65
N SER A 125 -33.70 -58.52 -11.69
CA SER A 125 -34.67 -58.69 -10.60
C SER A 125 -34.14 -58.32 -9.21
N GLY A 126 -32.88 -57.92 -9.10
CA GLY A 126 -32.24 -57.60 -7.83
C GLY A 126 -32.71 -56.28 -7.22
N ASN A 127 -32.66 -56.17 -5.88
CA ASN A 127 -32.95 -54.91 -5.19
C ASN A 127 -31.90 -53.84 -5.54
N VAL A 128 -32.35 -52.62 -5.80
CA VAL A 128 -31.49 -51.49 -6.19
C VAL A 128 -31.33 -50.53 -5.01
N ASN A 129 -30.10 -50.30 -4.60
CA ASN A 129 -29.73 -49.38 -3.52
C ASN A 129 -29.03 -48.16 -4.12
N VAL A 130 -29.59 -46.99 -3.89
CA VAL A 130 -29.12 -45.70 -4.42
C VAL A 130 -28.53 -44.90 -3.26
N PHE A 131 -27.21 -44.83 -3.18
CA PHE A 131 -26.49 -44.21 -2.06
C PHE A 131 -26.34 -42.70 -2.22
N ASN A 132 -25.79 -42.05 -1.18
CA ASN A 132 -25.50 -40.62 -1.21
C ASN A 132 -24.69 -40.25 -2.46
N GLN A 133 -25.11 -39.16 -3.09
CA GLN A 133 -24.51 -38.64 -4.30
C GLN A 133 -24.59 -39.66 -5.44
N THR A 134 -25.75 -40.25 -5.71
CA THR A 134 -25.95 -41.10 -6.89
C THR A 134 -27.30 -40.85 -7.51
N THR A 135 -27.38 -40.99 -8.83
CA THR A 135 -28.64 -40.84 -9.56
C THR A 135 -28.94 -42.11 -10.33
N LEU A 136 -30.13 -42.66 -10.14
CA LEU A 136 -30.74 -43.64 -11.01
C LEU A 136 -31.78 -42.95 -11.87
N ARG A 137 -31.59 -42.98 -13.19
CA ARG A 137 -32.45 -42.33 -14.17
C ARG A 137 -33.12 -43.33 -15.08
N THR A 138 -34.36 -43.07 -15.50
CA THR A 138 -35.01 -43.77 -16.61
C THR A 138 -35.80 -42.81 -17.48
N ASN A 139 -35.69 -42.94 -18.80
CA ASN A 139 -36.56 -42.25 -19.76
C ASN A 139 -37.76 -43.10 -20.19
N LEU A 140 -37.91 -44.28 -19.61
CA LEU A 140 -38.99 -45.21 -19.91
C LEU A 140 -40.26 -44.87 -19.12
N ALA A 141 -41.32 -45.64 -19.35
CA ALA A 141 -42.55 -45.58 -18.57
C ALA A 141 -42.50 -46.38 -17.26
N SER A 142 -41.38 -47.04 -16.93
CA SER A 142 -41.19 -47.81 -15.69
C SER A 142 -39.71 -47.98 -15.36
N PHE A 143 -39.39 -48.11 -14.06
CA PHE A 143 -38.06 -48.55 -13.60
C PHE A 143 -37.88 -50.08 -13.60
N GLY A 144 -38.96 -50.84 -13.77
CA GLY A 144 -38.99 -52.30 -13.62
C GLY A 144 -39.76 -52.75 -12.38
N THR A 145 -39.55 -54.01 -11.98
CA THR A 145 -40.26 -54.67 -10.87
C THR A 145 -39.42 -54.77 -9.60
N GLN A 146 -38.30 -54.03 -9.51
CA GLN A 146 -37.36 -54.11 -8.40
C GLN A 146 -37.83 -53.30 -7.21
N ASN A 147 -37.30 -53.60 -6.02
CA ASN A 147 -37.38 -52.71 -4.87
C ASN A 147 -36.23 -51.70 -4.91
N PHE A 148 -36.54 -50.43 -4.71
CA PHE A 148 -35.61 -49.31 -4.73
C PHE A 148 -35.40 -48.76 -3.32
N TYR A 149 -34.16 -48.77 -2.83
CA TYR A 149 -33.77 -48.25 -1.53
C TYR A 149 -32.94 -46.98 -1.73
N LEU A 150 -33.50 -45.80 -1.45
CA LEU A 150 -32.80 -44.53 -1.53
C LEU A 150 -32.25 -44.17 -0.15
N GLN A 151 -30.94 -43.99 -0.08
CA GLN A 151 -30.26 -43.43 1.08
C GLN A 151 -30.33 -41.89 1.04
N ALA A 152 -29.94 -41.24 2.14
CA ALA A 152 -29.83 -39.78 2.18
C ALA A 152 -28.93 -39.26 1.02
N GLY A 153 -29.44 -38.32 0.22
CA GLY A 153 -28.74 -37.75 -0.95
C GLY A 153 -28.71 -38.66 -2.19
N GLY A 154 -29.32 -39.85 -2.15
CA GLY A 154 -29.57 -40.68 -3.32
C GLY A 154 -30.79 -40.18 -4.10
N ALA A 155 -30.69 -40.17 -5.43
CA ALA A 155 -31.70 -39.62 -6.32
C ALA A 155 -32.26 -40.67 -7.29
N ILE A 156 -33.59 -40.66 -7.46
CA ILE A 156 -34.26 -41.33 -8.59
C ILE A 156 -34.87 -40.27 -9.50
N GLU A 157 -34.68 -40.44 -10.81
CA GLU A 157 -35.09 -39.50 -11.85
C GLU A 157 -35.88 -40.24 -12.95
N GLY A 158 -37.11 -39.83 -13.23
CA GLY A 158 -37.99 -40.56 -14.16
C GLY A 158 -39.05 -39.71 -14.84
N SER A 159 -39.68 -40.24 -15.88
CA SER A 159 -40.93 -39.70 -16.42
C SER A 159 -42.08 -39.86 -15.41
N ASN A 160 -43.17 -39.09 -15.55
CA ASN A 160 -44.36 -39.26 -14.70
C ASN A 160 -44.82 -40.72 -14.67
N ALA A 161 -44.92 -41.35 -15.85
CA ALA A 161 -45.31 -42.75 -15.96
C ALA A 161 -44.37 -43.69 -15.19
N ALA A 162 -43.05 -43.47 -15.26
CA ALA A 162 -42.10 -44.29 -14.50
C ALA A 162 -42.20 -44.07 -12.99
N LEU A 163 -42.29 -42.82 -12.54
CA LEU A 163 -42.46 -42.51 -11.12
C LEU A 163 -43.78 -43.05 -10.57
N ALA A 164 -44.83 -43.08 -11.39
CA ALA A 164 -46.13 -43.66 -11.02
C ALA A 164 -46.07 -45.19 -10.80
N THR A 165 -45.04 -45.87 -11.31
CA THR A 165 -44.82 -47.29 -11.00
C THR A 165 -44.19 -47.53 -9.61
N LEU A 166 -43.73 -46.46 -8.95
CA LEU A 166 -43.15 -46.54 -7.61
C LEU A 166 -44.22 -46.28 -6.55
N THR A 167 -44.21 -47.06 -5.48
CA THR A 167 -45.11 -46.94 -4.33
C THR A 167 -44.30 -47.03 -3.04
N ARG A 168 -44.36 -46.01 -2.17
CA ARG A 168 -43.55 -46.02 -0.95
C ARG A 168 -43.97 -47.15 0.00
N GLY A 169 -42.98 -47.75 0.65
CA GLY A 169 -43.18 -48.88 1.55
C GLY A 169 -43.49 -50.20 0.85
N SER A 170 -43.75 -50.17 -0.47
CA SER A 170 -43.83 -51.33 -1.35
C SER A 170 -42.51 -51.48 -2.09
N ASN A 171 -42.41 -50.99 -3.34
CA ASN A 171 -41.21 -51.09 -4.15
C ASN A 171 -40.29 -49.85 -4.05
N LEU A 172 -40.63 -48.85 -3.24
CA LEU A 172 -39.79 -47.69 -2.97
C LEU A 172 -39.60 -47.46 -1.45
N HIS A 173 -38.35 -47.47 -1.00
CA HIS A 173 -37.97 -47.24 0.39
C HIS A 173 -36.97 -46.07 0.44
N ALA A 174 -37.44 -44.90 0.82
CA ALA A 174 -36.64 -43.68 0.85
C ALA A 174 -36.32 -43.27 2.30
N SER A 175 -35.02 -43.05 2.57
CA SER A 175 -34.50 -42.51 3.82
C SER A 175 -34.62 -40.98 3.85
N ASN A 176 -34.43 -40.35 5.02
CA ASN A 176 -34.41 -38.90 5.15
C ASN A 176 -33.34 -38.25 4.25
N GLY A 177 -33.75 -37.29 3.42
CA GLY A 177 -32.90 -36.60 2.46
C GLY A 177 -32.79 -37.28 1.11
N ALA A 178 -33.60 -38.30 0.81
CA ALA A 178 -33.72 -38.86 -0.53
C ALA A 178 -34.35 -37.84 -1.50
N ILE A 179 -34.00 -37.95 -2.78
CA ILE A 179 -34.44 -37.02 -3.84
C ILE A 179 -35.22 -37.79 -4.89
N ILE A 180 -36.42 -37.31 -5.23
CA ILE A 180 -37.18 -37.81 -6.38
C ILE A 180 -37.34 -36.65 -7.37
N VAL A 181 -36.89 -36.89 -8.60
CA VAL A 181 -36.83 -35.91 -9.68
C VAL A 181 -37.76 -36.38 -10.80
N GLU A 182 -38.63 -35.50 -11.26
CA GLU A 182 -39.39 -35.72 -12.48
C GLU A 182 -38.69 -35.09 -13.69
N GLN A 183 -38.59 -35.84 -14.79
CA GLN A 183 -37.93 -35.38 -16.03
C GLN A 183 -38.85 -34.61 -16.97
N ALA A 184 -40.17 -34.74 -16.82
CA ALA A 184 -41.14 -34.08 -17.69
C ALA A 184 -41.53 -32.72 -17.12
N ALA A 185 -41.50 -31.67 -17.95
CA ALA A 185 -42.01 -30.36 -17.57
C ALA A 185 -43.53 -30.45 -17.29
N GLY A 186 -43.97 -29.99 -16.13
CA GLY A 186 -45.40 -29.87 -15.77
C GLY A 186 -46.08 -31.19 -15.38
N GLY A 187 -45.35 -32.25 -15.08
CA GLY A 187 -45.96 -33.44 -14.48
C GLY A 187 -46.02 -33.35 -12.94
N ASN A 188 -46.99 -34.06 -12.36
CA ASN A 188 -47.04 -34.32 -10.93
C ASN A 188 -46.46 -35.71 -10.71
N ALA A 189 -45.34 -35.82 -9.98
CA ALA A 189 -44.66 -37.09 -9.72
C ALA A 189 -45.63 -38.12 -9.11
N GLY A 190 -46.17 -39.01 -9.93
CA GLY A 190 -47.28 -39.91 -9.58
C GLY A 190 -46.97 -41.03 -8.58
N VAL A 191 -45.91 -40.90 -7.75
CA VAL A 191 -45.49 -41.94 -6.79
C VAL A 191 -46.65 -42.30 -5.85
N GLY A 192 -47.06 -43.57 -5.86
CA GLY A 192 -48.17 -44.08 -5.06
C GLY A 192 -47.86 -44.11 -3.55
N SER A 193 -48.86 -43.79 -2.71
CA SER A 193 -48.77 -43.71 -1.25
C SER A 193 -47.59 -42.86 -0.74
N LEU A 194 -47.92 -41.60 -0.45
CA LEU A 194 -46.94 -40.53 -0.30
C LEU A 194 -46.18 -40.52 1.06
N GLY A 195 -46.58 -41.33 2.04
CA GLY A 195 -45.90 -41.44 3.35
C GLY A 195 -45.93 -40.15 4.19
N THR A 196 -45.22 -40.12 5.32
CA THR A 196 -45.15 -38.95 6.22
C THR A 196 -44.05 -37.95 5.81
N ALA A 197 -44.27 -36.66 6.11
CA ALA A 197 -43.66 -35.47 5.53
C ALA A 197 -42.14 -35.23 5.72
N ALA A 198 -41.40 -36.14 6.35
CA ALA A 198 -40.11 -35.78 6.97
C ALA A 198 -38.86 -35.93 6.07
N ASP A 199 -38.95 -36.59 4.92
CA ASP A 199 -37.77 -37.26 4.35
C ASP A 199 -37.46 -37.00 2.87
N LEU A 200 -38.37 -36.40 2.09
CA LEU A 200 -38.27 -36.36 0.63
C LEU A 200 -38.19 -34.93 0.06
N TYR A 201 -37.22 -34.66 -0.80
CA TYR A 201 -37.12 -33.41 -1.55
C TYR A 201 -37.64 -33.54 -2.97
N PHE A 202 -38.37 -32.52 -3.44
CA PHE A 202 -38.76 -32.40 -4.84
C PHE A 202 -37.55 -31.93 -5.64
N GLY A 203 -37.11 -32.77 -6.56
CA GLY A 203 -35.97 -32.51 -7.41
C GLY A 203 -36.32 -31.68 -8.64
N VAL A 204 -35.59 -30.61 -8.90
CA VAL A 204 -35.61 -29.91 -10.20
C VAL A 204 -34.47 -30.44 -11.08
N GLY A 205 -34.83 -31.12 -12.18
CA GLY A 205 -33.89 -31.78 -13.10
C GLY A 205 -33.78 -31.05 -14.44
N GLY A 206 -32.55 -30.81 -14.91
CA GLY A 206 -32.27 -30.27 -16.24
C GLY A 206 -32.81 -28.85 -16.49
N SER A 207 -32.60 -28.34 -17.70
CA SER A 207 -33.04 -27.00 -18.17
C SER A 207 -34.57 -26.87 -18.33
N ALA A 208 -35.35 -27.72 -17.66
CA ALA A 208 -36.80 -27.74 -17.75
C ALA A 208 -37.36 -26.67 -16.81
N ALA A 209 -37.77 -25.54 -17.39
CA ALA A 209 -38.66 -24.62 -16.72
C ALA A 209 -39.89 -25.41 -16.22
N ILE A 210 -40.20 -25.35 -14.92
CA ILE A 210 -41.54 -25.64 -14.42
C ILE A 210 -42.43 -24.51 -14.94
N ALA A 211 -42.74 -24.53 -16.23
CA ALA A 211 -43.57 -23.52 -16.84
C ALA A 211 -45.02 -23.83 -16.46
N SER A 212 -45.65 -22.88 -15.76
CA SER A 212 -47.11 -22.68 -15.67
C SER A 212 -47.98 -23.51 -14.70
N GLU A 213 -47.45 -24.33 -13.79
CA GLU A 213 -48.31 -25.04 -12.81
C GLU A 213 -47.90 -24.85 -11.34
N SER A 214 -48.90 -24.92 -10.45
CA SER A 214 -48.77 -24.70 -9.01
C SER A 214 -48.22 -25.94 -8.30
N VAL A 215 -46.99 -25.86 -7.78
CA VAL A 215 -46.44 -26.89 -6.88
C VAL A 215 -46.89 -26.57 -5.46
N THR A 216 -47.67 -27.44 -4.82
CA THR A 216 -48.01 -27.29 -3.39
C THR A 216 -47.01 -28.06 -2.53
N ILE A 217 -46.35 -27.39 -1.59
CA ILE A 217 -45.46 -27.97 -0.58
C ILE A 217 -46.17 -27.87 0.77
N GLY A 218 -46.31 -28.99 1.48
CA GLY A 218 -47.08 -29.04 2.72
C GLY A 218 -48.54 -29.46 2.51
N SER A 219 -49.40 -29.24 3.52
CA SER A 219 -50.65 -29.99 3.79
C SER A 219 -51.39 -30.53 2.54
N GLY A 220 -51.31 -31.85 2.37
CA GLY A 220 -51.80 -32.60 1.20
C GLY A 220 -50.70 -33.28 0.38
N THR A 221 -49.44 -32.84 0.50
CA THR A 221 -48.30 -33.29 -0.31
C THR A 221 -47.06 -33.57 0.59
N PRO A 222 -46.36 -34.71 0.46
CA PRO A 222 -45.44 -35.28 1.47
C PRO A 222 -43.99 -34.73 1.46
N TRP A 223 -43.75 -33.58 0.85
CA TRP A 223 -42.40 -33.11 0.54
C TRP A 223 -41.83 -32.22 1.64
N ARG A 224 -40.55 -32.42 1.98
CA ARG A 224 -39.78 -31.63 2.96
C ARG A 224 -39.34 -30.27 2.39
N GLY A 225 -39.18 -30.18 1.07
CA GLY A 225 -38.59 -29.01 0.44
C GLY A 225 -38.21 -29.19 -1.02
N LEU A 226 -37.51 -28.20 -1.58
CA LEU A 226 -36.98 -28.22 -2.94
C LEU A 226 -35.50 -28.56 -2.92
N SER A 227 -35.07 -29.35 -3.91
CA SER A 227 -33.66 -29.66 -4.12
C SER A 227 -33.32 -29.72 -5.61
N THR A 228 -32.07 -29.46 -5.97
CA THR A 228 -31.60 -29.74 -7.33
C THR A 228 -31.14 -31.19 -7.46
N GLY A 229 -31.36 -31.78 -8.65
CA GLY A 229 -30.70 -33.03 -9.01
C GLY A 229 -29.17 -32.87 -9.14
N ARG A 230 -28.43 -33.98 -9.09
CA ARG A 230 -26.95 -33.99 -9.07
C ARG A 230 -26.27 -33.65 -10.41
N ASN A 231 -26.97 -33.72 -11.54
CA ASN A 231 -26.36 -33.64 -12.86
C ASN A 231 -26.47 -32.25 -13.50
N GLY A 232 -25.42 -31.45 -13.37
CA GLY A 232 -25.32 -30.17 -14.08
C GLY A 232 -24.17 -29.29 -13.58
N PHE A 233 -22.93 -29.72 -13.79
CA PHE A 233 -21.73 -28.88 -13.58
C PHE A 233 -21.51 -27.95 -14.80
N ALA A 234 -22.56 -27.30 -15.29
CA ALA A 234 -22.43 -26.32 -16.35
C ALA A 234 -22.35 -24.93 -15.73
N GLN A 235 -21.16 -24.37 -15.80
CA GLN A 235 -20.85 -22.96 -15.60
C GLN A 235 -21.95 -22.07 -16.22
N PHE A 236 -22.37 -21.00 -15.51
CA PHE A 236 -23.32 -19.99 -15.97
C PHE A 236 -23.32 -19.84 -17.52
N GLY A 237 -24.41 -20.26 -18.18
CA GLY A 237 -24.57 -20.08 -19.62
C GLY A 237 -25.28 -21.20 -20.38
N ALA A 238 -25.33 -22.43 -19.86
CA ALA A 238 -26.15 -23.48 -20.47
C ALA A 238 -26.54 -24.53 -19.42
N THR A 239 -27.83 -24.69 -19.13
CA THR A 239 -28.43 -25.79 -18.34
C THR A 239 -28.26 -25.74 -16.81
N THR A 240 -28.47 -24.58 -16.18
CA THR A 240 -28.68 -24.51 -14.72
C THR A 240 -30.06 -25.07 -14.35
N ALA A 241 -30.17 -25.89 -13.30
CA ALA A 241 -31.46 -26.31 -12.76
C ALA A 241 -32.18 -25.10 -12.15
N GLN A 242 -33.13 -24.54 -12.91
CA GLN A 242 -33.75 -23.26 -12.63
C GLN A 242 -35.26 -23.39 -12.69
N ILE A 243 -35.94 -22.89 -11.65
CA ILE A 243 -37.38 -22.68 -11.71
C ILE A 243 -37.60 -21.28 -12.26
N SER A 244 -37.79 -21.14 -13.57
CA SER A 244 -37.80 -19.80 -14.19
C SER A 244 -39.03 -18.97 -13.83
N ALA A 245 -40.22 -19.58 -13.68
CA ALA A 245 -41.49 -18.90 -13.42
C ALA A 245 -42.46 -19.82 -12.65
N GLY A 246 -43.54 -19.28 -12.08
CA GLY A 246 -44.65 -20.05 -11.51
C GLY A 246 -44.95 -19.75 -10.04
N THR A 247 -45.96 -20.43 -9.49
CA THR A 247 -46.38 -20.27 -8.09
C THR A 247 -46.12 -21.56 -7.31
N ILE A 248 -45.41 -21.47 -6.19
CA ILE A 248 -45.26 -22.57 -5.24
C ILE A 248 -46.13 -22.26 -4.02
N THR A 249 -47.19 -23.02 -3.83
CA THR A 249 -48.08 -22.88 -2.67
C THR A 249 -47.44 -23.59 -1.48
N VAL A 250 -47.05 -22.87 -0.43
CA VAL A 250 -46.48 -23.42 0.80
C VAL A 250 -47.54 -23.47 1.89
N ASN A 251 -47.66 -24.63 2.55
CA ASN A 251 -48.62 -24.94 3.61
C ASN A 251 -47.95 -25.41 4.91
N SER A 252 -46.61 -25.42 4.95
CA SER A 252 -45.78 -25.70 6.13
C SER A 252 -44.39 -25.09 5.96
N ASP A 253 -43.58 -25.10 7.01
CA ASP A 253 -42.14 -24.84 6.90
C ASP A 253 -41.50 -25.85 5.92
N PHE A 254 -40.49 -25.40 5.19
CA PHE A 254 -39.84 -26.21 4.16
C PHE A 254 -38.35 -25.86 4.02
N ASP A 255 -37.61 -26.83 3.48
CA ASP A 255 -36.17 -26.68 3.23
C ASP A 255 -35.89 -26.34 1.75
N LEU A 256 -34.86 -25.54 1.52
CA LEU A 256 -34.25 -25.30 0.22
C LEU A 256 -32.80 -25.78 0.30
N GLN A 257 -32.39 -26.67 -0.61
CA GLN A 257 -31.03 -27.17 -0.61
C GLN A 257 -30.50 -27.41 -2.02
N ALA A 258 -29.19 -27.25 -2.21
CA ALA A 258 -28.51 -27.53 -3.47
C ALA A 258 -27.28 -28.40 -3.22
N PRO A 259 -27.39 -29.74 -3.16
CA PRO A 259 -26.35 -30.58 -2.56
C PRO A 259 -24.93 -30.42 -3.14
N LEU A 260 -24.80 -30.01 -4.40
CA LEU A 260 -23.52 -29.93 -5.12
C LEU A 260 -23.36 -28.70 -6.04
N THR A 261 -24.45 -28.02 -6.41
CA THR A 261 -24.44 -26.87 -7.30
C THR A 261 -25.36 -25.79 -6.73
N TRP A 262 -26.25 -25.24 -7.52
CA TRP A 262 -27.13 -24.14 -7.14
C TRP A 262 -28.59 -24.50 -7.36
N LEU A 263 -29.45 -24.07 -6.45
CA LEU A 263 -30.89 -24.03 -6.65
C LEU A 263 -31.24 -22.61 -7.07
N VAL A 264 -31.54 -22.41 -8.36
CA VAL A 264 -31.92 -21.09 -8.87
C VAL A 264 -33.44 -20.96 -8.89
N LEU A 265 -33.95 -20.00 -8.12
CA LEU A 265 -35.36 -19.67 -8.04
C LEU A 265 -35.61 -18.37 -8.81
N GLY A 266 -36.42 -18.50 -9.85
CA GLY A 266 -36.82 -17.47 -10.83
C GLY A 266 -35.74 -17.05 -11.83
N THR A 267 -36.13 -16.17 -12.74
CA THR A 267 -35.25 -15.41 -13.66
C THR A 267 -35.61 -13.93 -13.60
N SER A 268 -34.71 -13.06 -14.07
CA SER A 268 -34.98 -11.62 -14.20
C SER A 268 -36.15 -11.26 -15.12
N ALA A 269 -36.65 -12.19 -15.95
CA ALA A 269 -37.66 -11.96 -16.99
C ALA A 269 -39.07 -12.45 -16.65
N THR A 270 -39.28 -13.21 -15.58
CA THR A 270 -40.56 -13.91 -15.31
C THR A 270 -40.96 -13.89 -13.83
N SER A 271 -42.27 -13.83 -13.54
CA SER A 271 -42.79 -13.84 -12.17
C SER A 271 -42.72 -15.23 -11.54
N PHE A 272 -42.14 -15.30 -10.35
CA PHE A 272 -42.16 -16.48 -9.48
C PHE A 272 -42.60 -16.07 -8.07
N GLU A 273 -43.49 -16.87 -7.49
CA GLU A 273 -44.12 -16.59 -6.20
C GLU A 273 -44.10 -17.81 -5.30
N PHE A 274 -43.74 -17.63 -4.02
CA PHE A 274 -44.15 -18.56 -2.97
C PHE A 274 -45.45 -18.02 -2.35
N SER A 275 -46.58 -18.65 -2.66
CA SER A 275 -47.90 -18.28 -2.13
C SER A 275 -48.27 -19.14 -0.92
N GLY A 276 -49.17 -18.69 -0.06
CA GLY A 276 -49.62 -19.48 1.08
C GLY A 276 -50.66 -18.73 1.90
N THR A 277 -51.53 -19.44 2.62
CA THR A 277 -52.55 -18.84 3.50
C THR A 277 -51.96 -18.42 4.86
N SER A 278 -50.73 -18.81 5.15
CA SER A 278 -49.95 -18.49 6.34
C SER A 278 -48.50 -18.19 5.95
N SER A 279 -47.73 -17.60 6.86
CA SER A 279 -46.37 -17.12 6.61
C SER A 279 -45.34 -18.10 7.20
N TYR A 280 -44.79 -18.98 6.35
CA TYR A 280 -43.93 -20.11 6.75
C TYR A 280 -42.43 -19.78 6.68
N ILE A 281 -41.59 -20.63 7.29
CA ILE A 281 -40.13 -20.48 7.29
C ILE A 281 -39.52 -21.25 6.12
N ALA A 282 -38.71 -20.57 5.31
CA ALA A 282 -37.87 -21.19 4.28
C ALA A 282 -36.45 -21.38 4.82
N THR A 283 -36.05 -22.62 5.07
CA THR A 283 -34.73 -22.92 5.64
C THR A 283 -33.73 -23.31 4.54
N ILE A 284 -32.62 -22.59 4.43
CA ILE A 284 -31.53 -22.89 3.49
C ILE A 284 -30.58 -23.88 4.16
N GLN A 285 -30.60 -25.13 3.70
CA GLN A 285 -29.78 -26.21 4.26
C GLN A 285 -28.50 -26.41 3.44
N PRO A 286 -27.37 -26.76 4.10
CA PRO A 286 -26.18 -27.21 3.37
C PRO A 286 -26.46 -28.54 2.67
N GLY A 287 -25.76 -28.79 1.56
CA GLY A 287 -25.77 -30.10 0.93
C GLY A 287 -25.20 -31.18 1.83
N ASN A 288 -25.87 -32.32 1.97
CA ASN A 288 -25.40 -33.45 2.77
C ASN A 288 -24.07 -34.03 2.20
N GLY A 289 -22.93 -33.56 2.74
CA GLY A 289 -21.60 -34.15 2.51
C GLY A 289 -20.61 -33.37 1.65
N SER A 290 -20.86 -32.10 1.31
CA SER A 290 -19.87 -31.22 0.65
C SER A 290 -19.45 -30.07 1.56
N ALA A 291 -18.14 -29.88 1.73
CA ALA A 291 -17.57 -28.74 2.48
C ALA A 291 -17.79 -27.39 1.78
N VAL A 292 -18.21 -27.40 0.52
CA VAL A 292 -18.68 -26.22 -0.21
C VAL A 292 -20.19 -26.39 -0.33
N GLY A 293 -20.93 -25.71 0.56
CA GLY A 293 -22.37 -25.84 0.62
C GLY A 293 -23.05 -25.33 -0.64
N GLY A 294 -24.14 -25.99 -0.97
CA GLY A 294 -25.09 -25.55 -1.97
C GLY A 294 -25.45 -24.09 -1.86
N THR A 295 -25.55 -23.42 -3.01
CA THR A 295 -26.03 -22.05 -3.08
C THR A 295 -27.49 -22.04 -3.52
N VAL A 296 -28.37 -21.46 -2.71
CA VAL A 296 -29.72 -21.12 -3.14
C VAL A 296 -29.67 -19.71 -3.70
N MET A 297 -29.87 -19.57 -5.02
CA MET A 297 -29.85 -18.29 -5.71
C MET A 297 -31.28 -17.80 -5.96
N LEU A 298 -31.60 -16.60 -5.51
CA LEU A 298 -32.85 -15.91 -5.81
C LEU A 298 -32.58 -14.93 -6.94
N ASP A 299 -32.79 -15.37 -8.18
CA ASP A 299 -32.48 -14.62 -9.40
C ASP A 299 -33.74 -13.95 -9.96
N MET A 300 -34.44 -13.20 -9.11
CA MET A 300 -35.74 -12.60 -9.42
C MET A 300 -35.75 -11.11 -9.17
N ASN A 301 -36.44 -10.39 -10.04
CA ASN A 301 -36.78 -9.00 -9.82
C ASN A 301 -38.16 -8.90 -9.16
N ASN A 302 -38.20 -8.44 -7.91
CA ASN A 302 -39.41 -8.21 -7.11
C ASN A 302 -40.31 -9.46 -6.89
N PRO A 303 -39.79 -10.58 -6.36
CA PRO A 303 -40.62 -11.73 -6.01
C PRO A 303 -41.66 -11.37 -4.93
N THR A 304 -42.87 -11.89 -5.08
CA THR A 304 -43.87 -11.90 -4.01
C THR A 304 -43.68 -13.16 -3.18
N PHE A 305 -43.15 -13.02 -1.97
CA PHE A 305 -43.05 -14.12 -1.00
C PHE A 305 -44.21 -14.06 -0.01
N SER A 306 -45.44 -14.05 -0.51
CA SER A 306 -46.64 -13.91 0.33
C SER A 306 -46.77 -15.06 1.34
N GLY A 307 -46.33 -16.27 0.97
CA GLY A 307 -46.32 -17.47 1.82
C GLY A 307 -45.10 -17.64 2.74
N ILE A 308 -44.10 -16.76 2.68
CA ILE A 308 -42.87 -16.86 3.51
C ILE A 308 -42.81 -15.70 4.52
N SER A 309 -42.50 -15.99 5.77
CA SER A 309 -42.25 -14.97 6.80
C SER A 309 -40.79 -14.57 6.87
N LYS A 310 -39.89 -15.55 6.78
CA LYS A 310 -38.44 -15.36 6.84
C LYS A 310 -37.66 -16.47 6.16
N PHE A 311 -36.43 -16.15 5.78
CA PHE A 311 -35.41 -17.13 5.40
C PHE A 311 -34.50 -17.44 6.60
N VAL A 312 -34.12 -18.70 6.78
CA VAL A 312 -33.12 -19.11 7.79
C VAL A 312 -31.96 -19.77 7.08
N VAL A 313 -30.76 -19.19 7.15
CA VAL A 313 -29.55 -19.74 6.52
C VAL A 313 -28.77 -20.55 7.55
N LYS A 314 -28.72 -21.87 7.37
CA LYS A 314 -28.04 -22.80 8.28
C LYS A 314 -26.51 -22.77 8.11
N PRO A 315 -25.75 -23.28 9.10
CA PRO A 315 -24.30 -23.38 9.01
C PRO A 315 -23.86 -24.12 7.74
N GLY A 316 -22.92 -23.55 6.99
CA GLY A 316 -22.42 -24.09 5.73
C GLY A 316 -23.33 -23.88 4.52
N ALA A 317 -24.51 -23.26 4.68
CA ALA A 317 -25.41 -22.97 3.57
C ALA A 317 -25.17 -21.55 3.00
N VAL A 318 -25.46 -21.36 1.71
CA VAL A 318 -25.30 -20.06 1.04
C VAL A 318 -26.63 -19.61 0.46
N LEU A 319 -27.10 -18.42 0.85
CA LEU A 319 -28.23 -17.73 0.21
C LEU A 319 -27.70 -16.57 -0.65
N TRP A 320 -27.96 -16.62 -1.95
CA TRP A 320 -27.54 -15.60 -2.89
C TRP A 320 -28.73 -14.84 -3.48
N PRO A 321 -29.06 -13.65 -2.97
CA PRO A 321 -30.06 -12.78 -3.57
C PRO A 321 -29.45 -12.08 -4.79
N ALA A 322 -29.67 -12.59 -6.00
CA ALA A 322 -29.03 -12.10 -7.22
C ALA A 322 -29.85 -10.99 -7.91
N GLY A 323 -31.18 -11.13 -7.98
CA GLY A 323 -32.06 -10.15 -8.63
C GLY A 323 -32.48 -8.99 -7.71
N ALA A 324 -33.05 -7.91 -8.26
CA ALA A 324 -33.50 -6.74 -7.51
C ALA A 324 -34.68 -7.07 -6.58
N GLN A 325 -34.61 -6.62 -5.33
CA GLN A 325 -35.54 -6.96 -4.24
C GLN A 325 -35.80 -8.46 -4.10
N SER A 326 -34.85 -9.30 -4.47
CA SER A 326 -35.02 -10.76 -4.52
C SER A 326 -35.37 -11.42 -3.18
N LEU A 327 -35.24 -10.70 -2.05
CA LEU A 327 -35.72 -11.14 -0.73
C LEU A 327 -37.18 -10.76 -0.41
N GLY A 328 -37.86 -9.99 -1.27
CA GLY A 328 -39.28 -9.66 -1.12
C GLY A 328 -39.64 -8.96 0.20
N ASN A 329 -38.72 -8.14 0.73
CA ASN A 329 -38.85 -7.44 2.02
C ASN A 329 -39.05 -8.40 3.22
N LYS A 330 -38.42 -9.57 3.19
CA LYS A 330 -38.49 -10.56 4.27
C LYS A 330 -37.29 -10.49 5.21
N THR A 331 -37.47 -11.01 6.42
CA THR A 331 -36.36 -11.18 7.35
C THR A 331 -35.47 -12.34 6.90
N VAL A 332 -34.15 -12.20 7.04
CA VAL A 332 -33.20 -13.29 6.85
C VAL A 332 -32.40 -13.49 8.13
N ASP A 333 -32.57 -14.65 8.76
CA ASP A 333 -31.77 -15.06 9.91
C ASP A 333 -30.60 -15.92 9.43
N VAL A 334 -29.37 -15.49 9.67
CA VAL A 334 -28.15 -16.26 9.34
C VAL A 334 -27.59 -16.86 10.62
N GLU A 335 -27.63 -18.18 10.72
CA GLU A 335 -27.01 -18.91 11.82
C GLU A 335 -25.49 -18.96 11.65
N VAL A 336 -24.76 -19.23 12.74
CA VAL A 336 -23.29 -19.25 12.78
C VAL A 336 -22.71 -20.11 11.65
N GLY A 337 -21.94 -19.51 10.75
CA GLY A 337 -21.32 -20.20 9.62
C GLY A 337 -22.20 -20.30 8.38
N GLY A 338 -23.41 -19.71 8.40
CA GLY A 338 -24.20 -19.44 7.21
C GLY A 338 -23.64 -18.24 6.42
N ILE A 339 -23.90 -18.21 5.12
CA ILE A 339 -23.39 -17.16 4.23
C ILE A 339 -24.55 -16.53 3.46
N ILE A 340 -24.61 -15.20 3.44
CA ILE A 340 -25.42 -14.45 2.47
C ILE A 340 -24.48 -13.80 1.47
N GLY A 341 -24.78 -14.00 0.18
CA GLY A 341 -24.00 -13.50 -0.94
C GLY A 341 -23.29 -14.62 -1.70
N HIS A 342 -22.22 -14.25 -2.42
CA HIS A 342 -21.49 -15.18 -3.27
C HIS A 342 -20.16 -15.61 -2.62
N THR A 343 -19.84 -16.90 -2.68
CA THR A 343 -18.63 -17.50 -2.09
C THR A 343 -17.44 -17.59 -3.05
N GLY A 344 -17.64 -17.33 -4.34
CA GLY A 344 -16.61 -17.46 -5.38
C GLY A 344 -16.04 -16.14 -5.92
N ASN A 345 -14.94 -16.25 -6.68
CA ASN A 345 -14.36 -15.13 -7.44
C ASN A 345 -14.99 -14.96 -8.83
N ALA A 346 -15.92 -15.84 -9.21
CA ALA A 346 -16.67 -15.75 -10.46
C ALA A 346 -17.65 -14.56 -10.42
N GLN A 347 -17.83 -13.92 -11.57
CA GLN A 347 -18.60 -12.68 -11.81
C GLN A 347 -20.12 -12.86 -11.61
N GLY A 348 -20.53 -13.19 -10.40
CA GLY A 348 -21.92 -13.14 -9.99
C GLY A 348 -22.28 -11.76 -9.49
N THR A 349 -23.05 -10.99 -10.27
CA THR A 349 -23.57 -9.68 -9.85
C THR A 349 -24.67 -9.88 -8.81
N VAL A 350 -24.51 -9.28 -7.61
CA VAL A 350 -25.66 -8.97 -6.76
C VAL A 350 -26.24 -7.67 -7.29
N ASP A 351 -27.47 -7.70 -7.80
CA ASP A 351 -28.11 -6.48 -8.28
C ASP A 351 -28.25 -5.46 -7.14
N SER A 352 -28.23 -4.21 -7.53
CA SER A 352 -28.14 -3.02 -6.70
C SER A 352 -29.31 -2.80 -5.75
N ASN A 353 -30.35 -3.62 -5.76
CA ASN A 353 -31.46 -3.52 -4.82
C ASN A 353 -31.88 -4.89 -4.26
N SER A 354 -31.02 -5.92 -4.34
CA SER A 354 -31.43 -7.30 -3.99
C SER A 354 -31.99 -7.47 -2.58
N PHE A 355 -31.61 -6.59 -1.65
CA PHE A 355 -32.10 -6.61 -0.28
C PHE A 355 -33.38 -5.79 -0.05
N GLY A 356 -33.75 -4.82 -0.91
CA GLY A 356 -34.97 -4.02 -0.74
C GLY A 356 -35.08 -3.35 0.64
N THR A 357 -36.19 -3.54 1.35
CA THR A 357 -36.35 -3.14 2.77
C THR A 357 -36.21 -4.31 3.74
N SER A 358 -35.55 -5.39 3.33
CA SER A 358 -35.37 -6.60 4.14
C SER A 358 -34.51 -6.32 5.38
N THR A 359 -34.77 -7.05 6.45
CA THR A 359 -33.95 -7.07 7.67
C THR A 359 -33.07 -8.32 7.65
N ILE A 360 -31.76 -8.17 7.82
CA ILE A 360 -30.83 -9.30 7.89
C ILE A 360 -30.28 -9.38 9.32
N ASN A 361 -30.61 -10.48 10.01
CA ASN A 361 -30.14 -10.79 11.35
C ASN A 361 -28.97 -11.78 11.25
N LEU A 362 -27.82 -11.43 11.83
CA LEU A 362 -26.59 -12.23 11.74
C LEU A 362 -26.21 -12.78 13.12
N ALA A 363 -26.39 -14.08 13.37
CA ALA A 363 -26.00 -14.72 14.61
C ALA A 363 -24.57 -15.28 14.54
N GLY A 364 -23.60 -14.64 15.21
CA GLY A 364 -22.26 -15.18 15.48
C GLY A 364 -21.13 -14.78 14.52
N ILE A 365 -20.24 -15.71 14.13
CA ILE A 365 -19.14 -15.49 13.16
C ILE A 365 -19.68 -15.77 11.76
N ASN A 366 -20.34 -14.78 11.17
CA ASN A 366 -20.84 -14.87 9.80
C ASN A 366 -19.99 -14.00 8.87
N GLN A 367 -19.90 -14.45 7.62
CA GLN A 367 -19.32 -13.68 6.54
C GLN A 367 -20.46 -13.18 5.66
N VAL A 368 -20.65 -11.86 5.64
CA VAL A 368 -21.48 -11.21 4.62
C VAL A 368 -20.55 -10.68 3.54
N ASN A 369 -20.61 -11.29 2.36
CA ASN A 369 -19.85 -10.85 1.19
C ASN A 369 -20.82 -10.18 0.20
N ILE A 370 -20.86 -8.85 0.20
CA ILE A 370 -21.60 -8.09 -0.81
C ILE A 370 -20.60 -7.62 -1.87
N ARG A 371 -20.76 -8.10 -3.11
CA ARG A 371 -20.02 -7.62 -4.28
C ARG A 371 -20.99 -6.89 -5.22
N GLY A 372 -20.83 -5.58 -5.33
CA GLY A 372 -21.59 -4.75 -6.27
C GLY A 372 -20.82 -4.52 -7.57
N THR A 373 -21.47 -4.73 -8.72
CA THR A 373 -20.97 -4.34 -10.04
C THR A 373 -21.80 -3.19 -10.59
N GLY A 374 -21.53 -1.94 -10.17
CA GLY A 374 -22.28 -0.79 -10.66
C GLY A 374 -22.41 0.33 -9.64
N GLY A 375 -22.88 1.48 -10.09
CA GLY A 375 -22.89 2.73 -9.36
C GLY A 375 -24.13 3.02 -8.52
N THR A 376 -24.69 2.04 -7.84
CA THR A 376 -26.07 2.11 -7.36
C THR A 376 -26.24 1.68 -5.89
N SER A 377 -27.19 2.32 -5.20
CA SER A 377 -27.45 2.20 -3.76
C SER A 377 -28.09 0.87 -3.39
N HIS A 378 -27.46 0.09 -2.50
CA HIS A 378 -28.07 -1.12 -1.94
C HIS A 378 -29.01 -0.74 -0.79
N GLY A 379 -30.31 -0.60 -1.08
CA GLY A 379 -31.33 -0.42 -0.04
C GLY A 379 -31.34 -1.58 0.96
N GLY A 380 -31.58 -1.28 2.24
CA GLY A 380 -31.76 -2.29 3.30
C GLY A 380 -31.40 -1.81 4.70
N THR A 381 -32.00 -2.41 5.72
CA THR A 381 -31.61 -2.25 7.13
C THR A 381 -30.82 -3.48 7.54
N PHE A 382 -29.53 -3.29 7.88
CA PHE A 382 -28.68 -4.37 8.39
C PHE A 382 -28.64 -4.27 9.91
N GLU A 383 -29.08 -5.32 10.59
CA GLU A 383 -29.03 -5.43 12.05
C GLU A 383 -28.05 -6.54 12.46
N LEU A 384 -26.89 -6.11 12.96
CA LEU A 384 -25.85 -7.00 13.48
C LEU A 384 -26.10 -7.24 14.97
N ASP A 385 -26.86 -8.27 15.29
CA ASP A 385 -27.09 -8.72 16.66
C ASP A 385 -26.28 -9.99 16.98
N SER A 386 -24.96 -9.84 17.21
CA SER A 386 -24.11 -10.95 17.62
C SER A 386 -23.16 -10.59 18.77
N ALA A 387 -22.91 -11.58 19.63
CA ALA A 387 -21.89 -11.51 20.67
C ALA A 387 -20.47 -11.93 20.20
N LEU A 388 -20.35 -12.41 18.95
CA LEU A 388 -19.10 -12.87 18.35
C LEU A 388 -18.73 -11.97 17.16
N PRO A 389 -17.43 -11.85 16.81
CA PRO A 389 -16.98 -10.99 15.71
C PRO A 389 -17.61 -11.40 14.38
N ASN A 390 -18.32 -10.48 13.75
CA ASN A 390 -18.80 -10.63 12.38
C ASN A 390 -17.83 -9.96 11.40
N GLN A 391 -17.51 -10.61 10.28
CA GLN A 391 -16.73 -9.99 9.21
C GLN A 391 -17.68 -9.51 8.11
N PHE A 392 -17.80 -8.19 7.95
CA PHE A 392 -18.62 -7.58 6.92
C PHE A 392 -17.72 -7.09 5.78
N ASN A 393 -17.56 -7.92 4.75
CA ASN A 393 -16.70 -7.62 3.62
C ASN A 393 -17.54 -7.05 2.47
N MET A 394 -17.35 -5.77 2.18
CA MET A 394 -17.91 -5.10 1.01
C MET A 394 -16.81 -4.87 -0.01
N ASN A 395 -16.74 -5.72 -1.03
CA ASN A 395 -15.73 -5.57 -2.08
C ASN A 395 -16.37 -5.08 -3.38
N ARG A 396 -15.83 -4.02 -3.96
CA ARG A 396 -16.25 -3.54 -5.29
C ARG A 396 -15.39 -4.21 -6.35
N ASP A 397 -16.00 -4.56 -7.48
CA ASP A 397 -15.24 -5.00 -8.65
C ASP A 397 -14.28 -3.89 -9.10
N SER A 398 -13.03 -4.25 -9.43
CA SER A 398 -11.94 -3.31 -9.73
C SER A 398 -12.22 -2.40 -10.93
N ASN A 399 -13.25 -2.71 -11.74
CA ASN A 399 -13.53 -2.06 -13.02
C ASN A 399 -14.67 -1.02 -12.98
N ALA A 400 -15.39 -0.84 -11.87
CA ALA A 400 -16.55 0.07 -11.83
C ALA A 400 -16.12 1.52 -11.48
N THR A 401 -16.38 2.48 -12.38
CA THR A 401 -15.79 3.84 -12.35
C THR A 401 -16.62 4.93 -11.66
N SER A 402 -17.91 4.74 -11.40
CA SER A 402 -18.76 5.78 -10.78
C SER A 402 -19.93 5.20 -9.98
N GLY A 403 -19.98 5.50 -8.69
CA GLY A 403 -21.15 5.31 -7.83
C GLY A 403 -20.81 4.78 -6.44
N ALA A 404 -21.62 5.20 -5.46
CA ALA A 404 -21.43 4.95 -4.04
C ALA A 404 -22.17 3.66 -3.63
N LEU A 405 -21.53 2.85 -2.78
CA LEU A 405 -22.20 1.76 -2.08
C LEU A 405 -22.89 2.37 -0.86
N THR A 406 -24.21 2.50 -0.91
CA THR A 406 -25.01 3.15 0.14
C THR A 406 -25.72 2.11 0.99
N ILE A 407 -25.50 2.09 2.31
CA ILE A 407 -26.33 1.34 3.28
C ILE A 407 -27.35 2.31 3.90
N SER A 408 -28.63 1.94 3.91
CA SER A 408 -29.69 2.81 4.45
C SER A 408 -29.63 2.91 5.97
N ASN A 409 -29.57 1.81 6.71
CA ASN A 409 -29.38 1.81 8.16
C ASN A 409 -28.45 0.66 8.57
N LEU A 410 -27.51 0.93 9.48
CA LEU A 410 -26.62 -0.07 10.05
C LEU A 410 -26.72 0.00 11.58
N THR A 411 -27.37 -1.01 12.16
CA THR A 411 -27.44 -1.18 13.61
C THR A 411 -26.44 -2.25 14.03
N ILE A 412 -25.53 -1.93 14.94
CA ILE A 412 -24.61 -2.88 15.56
C ILE A 412 -24.96 -2.95 17.04
N ASN A 413 -25.59 -4.05 17.47
CA ASN A 413 -26.01 -4.23 18.85
C ASN A 413 -24.82 -4.54 19.77
N ALA A 414 -24.99 -4.22 21.06
CA ALA A 414 -23.94 -3.94 22.06
C ALA A 414 -22.92 -5.06 22.37
N ASN A 415 -23.02 -6.23 21.75
CA ASN A 415 -22.18 -7.40 22.07
C ASN A 415 -21.10 -7.71 21.00
N ASN A 416 -20.99 -6.94 19.91
CA ASN A 416 -20.14 -7.30 18.78
C ASN A 416 -18.75 -6.65 18.82
N ALA A 417 -17.78 -7.28 19.51
CA ALA A 417 -16.46 -6.70 19.78
C ALA A 417 -15.52 -6.52 18.55
N GLY A 418 -15.93 -6.86 17.32
CA GLY A 418 -15.01 -6.95 16.19
C GLY A 418 -15.59 -6.73 14.79
N ALA A 419 -16.66 -5.95 14.63
CA ALA A 419 -17.18 -5.64 13.30
C ALA A 419 -16.16 -4.82 12.48
N SER A 420 -15.51 -5.46 11.52
CA SER A 420 -14.66 -4.80 10.52
C SER A 420 -15.48 -4.54 9.25
N ILE A 421 -15.52 -3.29 8.81
CA ILE A 421 -16.00 -2.93 7.47
C ILE A 421 -14.79 -2.66 6.62
N THR A 422 -14.39 -3.66 5.83
CA THR A 422 -13.34 -3.45 4.84
C THR A 422 -14.00 -3.04 3.52
N SER A 423 -13.83 -1.78 3.12
CA SER A 423 -14.08 -1.41 1.73
C SER A 423 -12.84 -1.80 0.92
N GLY A 424 -13.02 -2.45 -0.23
CA GLY A 424 -11.95 -2.61 -1.20
C GLY A 424 -11.46 -1.26 -1.77
N ASN A 425 -10.95 -1.22 -2.99
CA ASN A 425 -10.50 0.00 -3.68
C ASN A 425 -11.63 1.03 -4.01
N ASN A 426 -12.74 1.00 -3.28
CA ASN A 426 -13.99 1.69 -3.61
C ASN A 426 -14.00 3.13 -3.06
N ARG A 427 -14.07 4.15 -3.93
CA ARG A 427 -13.92 5.59 -3.57
C ARG A 427 -15.05 6.20 -2.72
N THR A 428 -16.17 5.51 -2.46
CA THR A 428 -17.24 6.06 -1.61
C THR A 428 -18.05 4.95 -0.94
N LEU A 429 -17.83 4.77 0.36
CA LEU A 429 -18.74 4.01 1.24
C LEU A 429 -19.76 5.01 1.81
N GLY A 430 -20.95 5.06 1.20
CA GLY A 430 -22.06 5.82 1.75
C GLY A 430 -22.77 5.02 2.82
N ILE A 431 -22.95 5.57 4.01
CA ILE A 431 -23.98 5.10 4.93
C ILE A 431 -24.92 6.28 5.04
N SER A 432 -26.10 6.22 4.41
CA SER A 432 -26.98 7.39 4.26
C SER A 432 -27.94 7.60 5.44
N GLY A 433 -28.08 6.62 6.33
CA GLY A 433 -28.89 6.75 7.55
C GLY A 433 -28.08 6.67 8.83
N THR A 434 -28.68 6.08 9.86
CA THR A 434 -28.15 6.13 11.23
C THR A 434 -27.19 4.97 11.48
N ILE A 435 -26.01 5.27 12.03
CA ILE A 435 -25.12 4.26 12.63
C ILE A 435 -25.40 4.27 14.14
N THR A 436 -25.95 3.17 14.64
CA THR A 436 -26.13 2.94 16.08
C THR A 436 -25.14 1.85 16.49
N ALA A 437 -24.10 2.21 17.23
CA ALA A 437 -23.07 1.27 17.69
C ALA A 437 -22.78 1.51 19.18
N ASN A 438 -23.36 0.71 20.07
CA ASN A 438 -23.08 0.83 21.50
C ASN A 438 -21.75 0.13 21.82
N ASN A 439 -20.69 0.88 22.15
CA ASN A 439 -19.45 0.39 22.77
C ASN A 439 -18.45 -0.39 21.85
N HIS A 440 -18.17 0.07 20.62
CA HIS A 440 -17.42 -0.75 19.63
C HIS A 440 -16.25 -0.08 18.86
N ASN A 441 -15.29 -0.92 18.42
CA ASN A 441 -14.16 -0.55 17.56
C ASN A 441 -14.58 -0.58 16.08
N PHE A 442 -14.76 0.58 15.47
CA PHE A 442 -15.10 0.71 14.06
C PHE A 442 -13.83 0.98 13.25
N THR A 443 -13.35 0.02 12.46
CA THR A 443 -12.14 0.20 11.64
C THR A 443 -12.49 0.36 10.16
N LEU A 444 -11.98 1.40 9.52
CA LEU A 444 -12.05 1.61 8.07
C LEU A 444 -10.65 1.63 7.46
N ALA A 445 -10.29 0.61 6.70
CA ALA A 445 -9.00 0.51 6.01
C ALA A 445 -9.16 0.72 4.50
N PRO A 446 -9.27 1.98 4.02
CA PRO A 446 -9.36 2.22 2.58
C PRO A 446 -8.05 1.86 1.88
N GLN A 447 -8.12 1.08 0.79
CA GLN A 447 -6.96 0.92 -0.09
C GLN A 447 -6.92 2.08 -1.11
N GLY A 448 -6.45 3.25 -0.65
CA GLY A 448 -6.24 4.44 -1.49
C GLY A 448 -7.51 5.22 -1.87
N GLY A 449 -7.33 6.45 -2.39
CA GLY A 449 -8.42 7.36 -2.79
C GLY A 449 -8.98 8.25 -1.66
N THR A 450 -9.93 9.14 -2.01
CA THR A 450 -10.71 9.96 -1.07
C THR A 450 -12.07 9.33 -0.87
N HIS A 451 -12.46 9.07 0.39
CA HIS A 451 -13.69 8.43 0.80
C HIS A 451 -14.56 9.44 1.57
N ALA A 452 -15.87 9.45 1.35
CA ALA A 452 -16.81 10.27 2.11
C ALA A 452 -17.81 9.38 2.86
N ILE A 453 -17.96 9.55 4.17
CA ILE A 453 -18.94 8.83 4.99
C ILE A 453 -20.01 9.81 5.44
N ALA A 454 -21.20 9.78 4.85
CA ALA A 454 -22.28 10.72 5.12
C ALA A 454 -23.28 10.22 6.19
N ALA A 455 -22.86 9.97 7.43
CA ALA A 455 -23.70 9.27 8.44
C ALA A 455 -24.20 10.17 9.59
N THR A 456 -25.39 9.86 10.11
CA THR A 456 -25.84 10.36 11.42
C THR A 456 -25.44 9.35 12.50
N TRP A 457 -24.58 9.76 13.44
CA TRP A 457 -24.12 8.86 14.51
C TRP A 457 -25.04 9.01 15.71
N ALA A 458 -25.66 7.92 16.15
CA ALA A 458 -26.39 7.89 17.42
C ALA A 458 -25.41 7.90 18.61
N ALA A 459 -25.91 8.15 19.82
CA ALA A 459 -25.12 8.19 21.05
C ALA A 459 -24.31 6.88 21.21
N SER A 460 -22.99 6.95 21.03
CA SER A 460 -22.11 5.78 20.94
C SER A 460 -20.73 6.07 21.53
N ASN A 461 -20.21 5.14 22.34
CA ASN A 461 -19.01 5.28 23.17
C ASN A 461 -17.82 4.38 22.73
N GLY A 462 -17.64 4.18 21.41
CA GLY A 462 -16.65 3.25 20.82
C GLY A 462 -15.26 3.84 20.50
N THR A 463 -14.46 3.15 19.67
CA THR A 463 -13.24 3.72 19.05
C THR A 463 -13.37 3.68 17.53
N PHE A 464 -13.33 4.84 16.87
CA PHE A 464 -13.22 4.94 15.42
C PHE A 464 -11.75 4.84 15.03
N THR A 465 -11.37 3.83 14.25
CA THR A 465 -10.01 3.67 13.72
C THR A 465 -10.03 3.85 12.21
N LYS A 466 -9.40 4.90 11.69
CA LYS A 466 -8.98 4.93 10.29
C LYS A 466 -7.74 4.04 10.16
N GLY A 467 -7.84 2.98 9.37
CA GLY A 467 -6.72 2.19 8.85
C GLY A 467 -6.10 2.81 7.59
N ASP A 468 -5.18 2.06 6.98
CA ASP A 468 -4.14 2.54 6.07
C ASP A 468 -4.61 3.37 4.86
N GLY A 469 -3.68 4.07 4.19
CA GLY A 469 -3.77 4.65 2.83
C GLY A 469 -4.99 5.55 2.45
N GLY A 470 -4.78 6.80 2.05
CA GLY A 470 -5.84 7.64 1.45
C GLY A 470 -6.61 8.52 2.45
N GLN A 471 -7.54 9.32 1.94
CA GLN A 471 -8.28 10.33 2.70
C GLN A 471 -9.67 9.80 3.07
N ILE A 472 -10.11 9.91 4.32
CA ILE A 472 -11.51 9.75 4.73
C ILE A 472 -12.02 11.13 5.15
N SER A 473 -13.01 11.64 4.44
CA SER A 473 -13.90 12.69 4.93
C SER A 473 -15.07 12.01 5.58
N ILE A 474 -15.37 12.34 6.83
CA ILE A 474 -16.69 12.01 7.36
C ILE A 474 -17.55 13.29 7.05
N THR A 475 -18.82 13.13 6.71
CA THR A 475 -19.87 14.17 6.55
C THR A 475 -21.16 13.70 7.27
N GLY A 476 -22.08 14.58 7.73
CA GLY A 476 -23.29 14.16 8.50
C GLY A 476 -23.45 14.75 9.91
N ASN A 477 -24.36 14.27 10.76
CA ASN A 477 -24.53 14.75 12.15
C ASN A 477 -23.95 13.72 13.15
N ALA A 478 -22.80 14.00 13.73
CA ALA A 478 -22.12 13.11 14.67
C ALA A 478 -22.09 13.65 16.10
N SER A 479 -22.98 14.59 16.45
CA SER A 479 -22.91 15.27 17.75
C SER A 479 -23.09 14.36 18.96
N ALA A 480 -23.64 13.16 18.74
CA ALA A 480 -23.83 12.16 19.78
C ALA A 480 -22.67 11.16 19.89
N TYR A 481 -21.70 11.14 18.97
CA TYR A 481 -20.55 10.25 19.08
C TYR A 481 -19.65 10.68 20.25
N THR A 482 -19.40 9.80 21.21
CA THR A 482 -18.59 10.04 22.41
C THR A 482 -17.42 9.06 22.51
N GLY A 483 -16.93 8.54 21.37
CA GLY A 483 -15.83 7.60 21.31
C GLY A 483 -14.44 8.19 21.05
N ASN A 484 -13.39 7.36 21.16
CA ASN A 484 -12.02 7.68 20.76
C ASN A 484 -11.86 7.67 19.23
N VAL A 485 -10.90 8.45 18.71
CA VAL A 485 -10.60 8.48 17.27
C VAL A 485 -9.11 8.15 17.06
N VAL A 486 -8.82 7.12 16.30
CA VAL A 486 -7.46 6.68 15.96
C VAL A 486 -7.25 6.83 14.47
N VAL A 487 -6.19 7.53 14.06
CA VAL A 487 -5.78 7.69 12.66
C VAL A 487 -4.48 6.92 12.43
N ARG A 488 -4.56 5.81 11.70
CA ARG A 488 -3.44 4.96 11.28
C ARG A 488 -3.29 5.04 9.76
N GLY A 489 -2.35 5.85 9.30
CA GLY A 489 -2.09 6.12 7.89
C GLY A 489 -3.10 7.05 7.21
N GLY A 490 -2.63 7.80 6.22
CA GLY A 490 -3.48 8.66 5.38
C GLY A 490 -4.08 9.87 6.11
N THR A 491 -5.14 10.43 5.54
CA THR A 491 -5.76 11.68 6.01
C THR A 491 -7.16 11.42 6.57
N LEU A 492 -7.48 11.88 7.77
CA LEU A 492 -8.85 11.99 8.28
C LEU A 492 -9.27 13.46 8.24
N LEU A 493 -10.23 13.81 7.37
CA LEU A 493 -10.80 15.14 7.24
C LEU A 493 -12.07 15.23 8.10
N LEU A 494 -12.04 16.06 9.14
CA LEU A 494 -13.22 16.38 9.95
C LEU A 494 -13.87 17.66 9.43
N ASN A 495 -15.11 17.57 8.92
CA ASN A 495 -15.82 18.74 8.39
C ASN A 495 -16.40 19.64 9.51
N SER A 496 -16.69 20.88 9.19
CA SER A 496 -16.77 22.04 10.09
C SER A 496 -17.85 22.01 11.18
N THR A 497 -18.94 21.27 11.00
CA THR A 497 -20.01 21.18 12.01
C THR A 497 -19.65 20.30 13.21
N TRP A 498 -18.43 19.74 13.26
CA TRP A 498 -18.12 18.57 14.08
C TRP A 498 -17.09 18.70 15.16
N ALA A 499 -16.04 19.50 15.01
CA ALA A 499 -14.93 19.35 15.94
C ALA A 499 -15.30 19.76 17.38
N ASN A 500 -16.41 20.48 17.57
CA ASN A 500 -17.04 20.73 18.87
C ASN A 500 -17.74 19.52 19.49
N ASN A 501 -18.27 18.59 18.69
CA ASN A 501 -19.14 17.50 19.18
C ASN A 501 -18.67 16.08 18.84
N PHE A 502 -17.71 15.88 17.94
CA PHE A 502 -17.14 14.56 17.70
C PHE A 502 -16.36 14.18 18.97
N GLY A 503 -16.92 13.33 19.83
CA GLY A 503 -16.45 13.02 21.18
C GLY A 503 -17.15 13.78 22.32
N GLY A 504 -18.20 14.57 22.06
CA GLY A 504 -18.98 15.32 23.05
C GLY A 504 -18.23 16.49 23.72
N ALA A 505 -18.94 17.58 24.03
CA ALA A 505 -18.38 18.80 24.65
C ALA A 505 -17.85 18.61 26.09
N GLY A 506 -17.99 17.41 26.68
CA GLY A 506 -17.52 17.07 28.03
C GLY A 506 -16.91 15.67 28.17
N GLY A 507 -16.56 14.99 27.07
CA GLY A 507 -16.03 13.62 27.10
C GLY A 507 -14.51 13.56 27.21
N SER A 508 -13.98 12.56 27.93
CA SER A 508 -12.55 12.21 28.06
C SER A 508 -11.93 11.62 26.78
N ASN A 509 -12.46 11.99 25.62
CA ASN A 509 -12.17 11.33 24.35
C ASN A 509 -10.86 11.79 23.74
N THR A 510 -10.08 10.83 23.29
CA THR A 510 -8.74 11.06 22.76
C THR A 510 -8.68 10.85 21.24
N TYR A 511 -8.04 11.79 20.55
CA TYR A 511 -7.59 11.66 19.17
C TYR A 511 -6.17 11.13 19.17
N ARG A 512 -5.98 9.88 18.72
CA ARG A 512 -4.66 9.28 18.58
C ARG A 512 -4.24 9.30 17.11
N ILE A 513 -3.22 10.09 16.79
CA ILE A 513 -2.68 10.21 15.43
C ILE A 513 -1.36 9.43 15.40
N MET A 514 -1.34 8.26 14.75
CA MET A 514 -0.19 7.36 14.79
C MET A 514 0.59 7.40 13.48
N ALA A 515 1.90 7.59 13.53
CA ALA A 515 2.76 7.22 12.42
C ALA A 515 2.64 5.70 12.20
N LEU A 516 2.61 5.27 10.93
CA LEU A 516 2.65 3.86 10.59
C LEU A 516 4.01 3.29 11.05
N THR A 517 4.01 2.53 12.15
CA THR A 517 5.19 1.80 12.63
C THR A 517 5.34 0.44 11.96
N ASP A 518 4.33 -0.04 11.24
CA ASP A 518 4.35 -1.37 10.63
C ASP A 518 5.14 -1.39 9.31
N ALA A 519 6.17 -2.24 9.27
CA ALA A 519 7.14 -2.38 8.19
C ALA A 519 6.54 -2.88 6.85
N GLN A 520 5.24 -3.17 6.80
CA GLN A 520 4.60 -3.89 5.69
C GLN A 520 4.04 -2.98 4.58
N THR A 521 3.81 -1.68 4.81
CA THR A 521 3.26 -0.79 3.77
C THR A 521 4.27 0.25 3.32
N ARG A 522 4.81 0.09 2.11
CA ARG A 522 5.72 1.06 1.45
C ARG A 522 5.07 2.41 1.12
N PHE A 523 3.86 2.70 1.60
CA PHE A 523 3.17 3.97 1.39
C PHE A 523 3.58 4.95 2.48
N GLN A 524 4.67 5.65 2.16
CA GLN A 524 5.36 6.63 2.98
C GLN A 524 4.43 7.82 3.29
N GLY A 525 4.01 7.97 4.54
CA GLY A 525 3.31 9.17 5.00
C GLY A 525 2.93 9.11 6.47
N TYR A 526 3.14 10.21 7.18
CA TYR A 526 2.55 10.42 8.49
C TYR A 526 1.02 10.41 8.39
N SER A 527 0.34 10.00 9.46
CA SER A 527 -1.11 10.20 9.59
C SER A 527 -1.43 11.67 9.74
N ILE A 528 -2.50 12.13 9.09
CA ILE A 528 -2.93 13.53 9.11
C ILE A 528 -4.36 13.59 9.63
N LEU A 529 -4.58 14.26 10.75
CA LEU A 529 -5.90 14.70 11.19
C LEU A 529 -6.11 16.14 10.71
N VAL A 530 -7.10 16.39 9.86
CA VAL A 530 -7.35 17.72 9.29
C VAL A 530 -8.57 18.38 9.95
N LEU A 531 -8.37 19.59 10.47
CA LEU A 531 -9.40 20.44 11.04
C LEU A 531 -9.98 21.38 9.97
N ASN A 532 -11.28 21.30 9.72
CA ASN A 532 -12.04 22.27 8.92
C ASN A 532 -12.89 23.22 9.77
N SER A 533 -12.50 23.49 11.01
CA SER A 533 -13.22 24.39 11.92
C SER A 533 -12.27 25.01 12.91
N ASP A 534 -12.56 26.24 13.33
CA ASP A 534 -11.83 26.93 14.40
C ASP A 534 -12.22 26.38 15.79
N ASN A 535 -11.66 25.22 16.14
CA ASN A 535 -11.94 24.54 17.40
C ASN A 535 -10.64 24.07 18.06
N ASP A 536 -10.56 24.17 19.39
CA ASP A 536 -9.46 23.65 20.16
C ASP A 536 -9.64 22.16 20.45
N ILE A 537 -8.90 21.32 19.72
CA ILE A 537 -8.80 19.89 20.04
C ILE A 537 -7.51 19.54 20.78
N GLY A 538 -6.71 20.53 21.16
CA GLY A 538 -5.37 20.33 21.70
C GLY A 538 -5.36 19.40 22.90
N GLY A 539 -6.20 19.69 23.90
CA GLY A 539 -6.40 18.87 25.11
C GLY A 539 -6.92 17.45 24.85
N ARG A 540 -7.42 17.19 23.63
CA ARG A 540 -8.00 15.92 23.22
C ARG A 540 -7.02 15.07 22.42
N ILE A 541 -5.86 15.58 22.03
CA ILE A 541 -4.85 14.77 21.34
C ILE A 541 -4.20 13.82 22.36
N ALA A 542 -4.12 12.54 22.04
CA ALA A 542 -3.48 11.56 22.89
C ALA A 542 -1.97 11.84 22.97
N VAL A 543 -1.37 11.78 24.17
CA VAL A 543 0.07 11.97 24.40
C VAL A 543 0.96 11.05 23.56
N SER A 544 0.43 9.89 23.13
CA SER A 544 1.13 8.91 22.29
C SER A 544 1.05 9.21 20.78
N SER A 545 0.50 10.36 20.38
CA SER A 545 0.37 10.75 18.98
C SER A 545 1.68 11.33 18.41
N ASP A 546 1.97 11.05 17.15
CA ASP A 546 3.23 11.37 16.46
C ASP A 546 3.06 11.68 14.95
N GLY A 547 1.85 12.05 14.52
CA GLY A 547 1.52 12.46 13.14
C GLY A 547 1.38 13.98 12.93
N PHE A 548 0.48 14.39 12.02
CA PHE A 548 0.15 15.78 11.74
C PHE A 548 -1.27 16.14 12.20
N LEU A 549 -1.39 17.32 12.79
CA LEU A 549 -2.62 18.10 12.88
C LEU A 549 -2.63 19.13 11.75
N GLY A 550 -3.34 18.83 10.67
CA GLY A 550 -3.50 19.70 9.52
C GLY A 550 -4.58 20.76 9.75
N LEU A 551 -4.26 22.03 9.59
CA LEU A 551 -5.22 23.12 9.62
C LEU A 551 -5.71 23.36 8.19
N ASN A 552 -7.00 23.23 7.91
CA ASN A 552 -7.56 23.56 6.59
C ASN A 552 -8.42 24.83 6.62
N LEU A 553 -8.48 25.51 7.76
CA LEU A 553 -8.97 26.87 7.93
C LEU A 553 -7.99 27.64 8.83
N ASN A 554 -8.18 28.95 8.95
CA ASN A 554 -7.51 29.72 10.00
C ASN A 554 -8.09 29.33 11.35
N ILE A 555 -7.23 29.17 12.35
CA ILE A 555 -7.61 28.68 13.69
C ILE A 555 -7.16 29.72 14.73
N SER A 556 -8.08 30.18 15.56
CA SER A 556 -7.82 31.13 16.65
C SER A 556 -7.88 30.48 18.03
N THR A 557 -8.38 29.25 18.13
CA THR A 557 -8.68 28.60 19.43
C THR A 557 -7.69 27.54 19.87
N LEU A 558 -6.84 27.00 18.99
CA LEU A 558 -5.95 25.88 19.29
C LEU A 558 -4.91 26.23 20.38
N THR A 559 -4.96 25.53 21.52
CA THR A 559 -4.08 25.79 22.67
C THR A 559 -2.86 24.89 22.74
N GLY A 560 -2.73 23.86 21.90
CA GLY A 560 -1.56 22.97 21.90
C GLY A 560 -1.85 21.58 21.34
N VAL A 561 -1.03 20.59 21.72
CA VAL A 561 -1.19 19.17 21.31
C VAL A 561 -1.09 18.19 22.49
N ASN A 562 -1.43 18.66 23.70
CA ASN A 562 -1.48 17.86 24.95
C ASN A 562 -0.26 16.95 25.17
N GLY A 563 0.94 17.54 25.10
CA GLY A 563 2.18 16.80 25.36
C GLY A 563 2.52 15.71 24.33
N SER A 564 1.85 15.65 23.18
CA SER A 564 2.15 14.70 22.11
C SER A 564 3.28 15.16 21.17
N SER A 565 3.75 14.28 20.29
CA SER A 565 4.77 14.59 19.26
C SER A 565 4.17 15.03 17.92
N VAL A 566 2.89 15.44 17.90
CA VAL A 566 2.19 15.85 16.69
C VAL A 566 2.74 17.17 16.14
N PHE A 567 2.89 17.24 14.82
CA PHE A 567 3.20 18.46 14.09
C PHE A 567 1.91 19.24 13.76
N ILE A 568 1.89 20.54 14.04
CA ILE A 568 0.82 21.43 13.57
C ILE A 568 1.24 21.99 12.21
N ALA A 569 0.45 21.75 11.16
CA ALA A 569 0.80 22.13 9.80
C ALA A 569 -0.40 22.71 9.05
N ALA A 570 -0.16 23.58 8.07
CA ALA A 570 -1.22 24.00 7.16
C ALA A 570 -1.54 22.89 6.14
N SER A 571 -2.82 22.74 5.78
CA SER A 571 -3.34 21.76 4.83
C SER A 571 -4.29 22.47 3.85
N GLY A 572 -4.23 22.11 2.57
CA GLY A 572 -5.11 22.68 1.55
C GLY A 572 -4.84 24.14 1.18
N GLY A 573 -3.71 24.73 1.63
CA GLY A 573 -3.29 26.10 1.33
C GLY A 573 -2.56 26.74 2.51
N ALA A 574 -2.15 28.00 2.38
CA ALA A 574 -1.61 28.77 3.50
C ALA A 574 -2.70 29.03 4.56
N ARG A 575 -2.33 28.95 5.84
CA ARG A 575 -3.24 29.13 6.98
C ARG A 575 -2.61 29.93 8.10
N GLN A 576 -3.45 30.65 8.84
CA GLN A 576 -3.08 31.37 10.05
C GLN A 576 -3.49 30.60 11.31
N LEU A 577 -2.58 30.56 12.27
CA LEU A 577 -2.83 30.19 13.66
C LEU A 577 -2.74 31.47 14.48
N THR A 578 -3.89 31.95 14.95
CA THR A 578 -4.02 33.22 15.67
C THR A 578 -4.37 33.06 17.14
N SER A 579 -4.08 31.89 17.71
CA SER A 579 -4.33 31.64 19.12
C SER A 579 -3.53 32.59 20.01
N THR A 580 -4.03 32.86 21.21
CA THR A 580 -3.33 33.68 22.21
C THR A 580 -2.34 32.87 23.03
N THR A 581 -2.45 31.54 23.00
CA THR A 581 -1.55 30.61 23.68
C THR A 581 -1.31 29.38 22.81
N LEU A 582 -0.10 28.82 22.91
CA LEU A 582 0.23 27.52 22.35
C LEU A 582 1.15 26.80 23.33
N ALA A 583 0.68 25.68 23.89
CA ALA A 583 1.45 24.80 24.74
C ALA A 583 2.35 23.90 23.90
N ALA A 584 3.59 23.72 24.34
CA ALA A 584 4.53 22.82 23.70
C ALA A 584 4.09 21.35 23.85
N GLY A 585 4.47 20.52 22.87
CA GLY A 585 4.21 19.07 22.89
C GLY A 585 5.24 18.29 23.71
N ALA A 586 5.39 17.00 23.40
CA ALA A 586 6.33 16.08 24.03
C ALA A 586 7.76 16.65 24.05
N GLY A 587 8.43 16.54 25.20
CA GLY A 587 9.80 17.03 25.37
C GLY A 587 9.91 18.56 25.28
N SER A 588 8.88 19.29 25.72
CA SER A 588 8.88 20.76 25.72
C SER A 588 9.21 21.33 24.34
N THR A 589 8.55 20.83 23.30
CA THR A 589 8.90 21.16 21.91
C THR A 589 7.67 21.56 21.08
N TYR A 590 7.75 22.72 20.44
CA TYR A 590 6.84 23.16 19.39
C TYR A 590 7.22 22.49 18.07
N ARG A 591 6.27 21.78 17.45
CA ARG A 591 6.48 21.06 16.19
C ARG A 591 5.56 21.68 15.14
N LEU A 592 6.12 22.46 14.23
CA LEU A 592 5.36 23.33 13.33
C LEU A 592 5.70 23.07 11.87
N GLY A 593 4.73 23.29 11.00
CA GLY A 593 4.88 23.17 9.55
C GLY A 593 4.93 21.73 9.06
N GLY A 594 5.23 21.60 7.76
CA GLY A 594 5.13 20.36 7.00
C GLY A 594 4.00 20.42 5.95
N LEU A 595 3.78 19.31 5.25
CA LEU A 595 2.72 19.12 4.24
C LEU A 595 2.80 20.05 3.01
N GLY A 596 3.92 20.74 2.81
CA GLY A 596 4.21 21.60 1.65
C GLY A 596 3.51 22.95 1.67
N GLN A 597 2.85 23.34 2.76
CA GLN A 597 2.07 24.59 2.86
C GLN A 597 2.70 25.59 3.85
N SER A 598 2.20 26.83 3.87
CA SER A 598 2.63 27.87 4.82
C SER A 598 1.72 27.94 6.03
N LEU A 599 2.29 27.82 7.23
CA LEU A 599 1.63 28.08 8.51
C LEU A 599 2.13 29.43 9.06
N ASN A 600 1.23 30.39 9.20
CA ASN A 600 1.53 31.72 9.72
C ASN A 600 1.08 31.79 11.20
N LEU A 601 1.98 32.11 12.11
CA LEU A 601 1.68 32.32 13.53
C LEU A 601 1.55 33.83 13.76
N ASP A 602 0.34 34.26 14.12
CA ASP A 602 -0.08 35.67 14.25
C ASP A 602 -1.09 35.79 15.40
N ALA A 603 -0.60 35.81 16.63
CA ALA A 603 -1.35 35.85 17.87
C ALA A 603 -2.31 37.05 17.87
N ALA A 604 -3.61 36.77 17.89
CA ALA A 604 -4.63 37.79 17.66
C ALA A 604 -4.47 39.01 18.57
N ALA A 605 -4.29 40.18 17.96
CA ALA A 605 -4.33 41.50 18.59
C ALA A 605 -3.26 41.77 19.65
N THR A 606 -2.12 41.06 19.62
CA THR A 606 -0.96 41.38 20.45
C THR A 606 0.31 41.36 19.62
N THR A 607 1.37 42.02 20.09
CA THR A 607 2.71 41.89 19.48
C THR A 607 3.50 40.71 20.04
N THR A 608 2.90 39.94 20.96
CA THR A 608 3.54 38.85 21.70
C THR A 608 3.07 37.53 21.11
N GLY A 609 4.00 36.77 20.56
CA GLY A 609 3.73 35.49 19.93
C GLY A 609 3.45 34.37 20.93
N VAL A 610 2.92 33.27 20.39
CA VAL A 610 2.46 32.11 21.17
C VAL A 610 3.59 31.18 21.64
N LEU A 611 4.79 31.30 21.08
CA LEU A 611 5.92 30.44 21.44
C LEU A 611 6.66 31.06 22.63
N THR A 612 6.57 30.42 23.79
CA THR A 612 7.08 30.97 25.06
C THR A 612 7.83 29.90 25.88
N GLY A 613 8.60 30.33 26.88
CA GLY A 613 9.21 29.45 27.90
C GLY A 613 10.45 28.68 27.44
N ALA A 614 10.95 27.77 28.29
CA ALA A 614 12.12 26.95 28.00
C ALA A 614 11.81 25.77 27.05
N ASN A 615 11.23 26.08 25.90
CA ASN A 615 10.75 25.12 24.91
C ASN A 615 11.60 25.18 23.64
N ASN A 616 11.78 24.03 23.00
CA ASN A 616 12.43 23.91 21.69
C ASN A 616 11.42 24.18 20.56
N VAL A 617 11.92 24.53 19.37
CA VAL A 617 11.12 24.70 18.16
C VAL A 617 11.68 23.81 17.04
N ILE A 618 10.81 23.05 16.38
CA ILE A 618 11.14 22.24 15.21
C ILE A 618 10.24 22.68 14.05
N ILE A 619 10.84 23.03 12.92
CA ILE A 619 10.17 23.46 11.69
C ILE A 619 10.30 22.36 10.63
N GLY A 620 9.15 21.85 10.17
CA GLY A 620 9.05 20.71 9.26
C GLY A 620 9.18 19.37 9.98
N ALA A 621 8.54 18.33 9.46
CA ALA A 621 8.67 16.99 10.04
C ALA A 621 9.91 16.26 9.51
N PRO A 622 10.60 15.49 10.37
CA PRO A 622 11.73 14.71 9.92
C PRO A 622 11.32 13.63 8.92
N ARG A 623 12.31 13.03 8.24
CA ARG A 623 12.09 11.75 7.55
C ARG A 623 11.60 10.74 8.59
N ASN A 624 10.66 9.86 8.22
CA ASN A 624 10.16 8.82 9.14
C ASN A 624 11.38 8.07 9.76
N PRO A 625 11.61 8.22 11.08
CA PRO A 625 12.86 7.79 11.71
C PRO A 625 13.03 6.27 11.69
N THR A 626 11.94 5.50 11.56
CA THR A 626 11.99 4.03 11.63
C THR A 626 12.42 3.38 10.32
N SER A 627 12.09 3.98 9.17
CA SER A 627 12.34 3.36 7.87
C SER A 627 13.51 3.98 7.12
N GLY A 628 13.98 5.17 7.52
CA GLY A 628 14.99 5.93 6.77
C GLY A 628 14.61 6.21 5.31
N THR A 629 13.37 5.92 4.92
CA THR A 629 12.81 6.02 3.56
C THR A 629 11.59 6.95 3.63
N GLY A 630 11.49 7.92 2.73
CA GLY A 630 10.60 9.09 2.88
C GLY A 630 11.14 10.31 2.14
N SER A 631 10.30 11.17 1.57
CA SER A 631 10.74 12.56 1.34
C SER A 631 10.58 13.33 2.64
N TRP A 632 11.39 14.37 2.88
CA TRP A 632 11.07 15.29 3.97
C TRP A 632 9.72 15.94 3.67
N SER A 633 8.86 16.03 4.69
CA SER A 633 7.61 16.77 4.56
C SER A 633 7.95 18.25 4.74
N GLY A 634 8.37 18.89 3.64
CA GLY A 634 8.69 20.31 3.58
C GLY A 634 7.47 21.18 3.91
N GLY A 635 7.66 22.48 4.06
CA GLY A 635 6.61 23.44 4.42
C GLY A 635 7.22 24.73 4.98
N SER A 636 6.43 25.80 5.01
CA SER A 636 6.88 27.11 5.51
C SER A 636 6.21 27.43 6.83
N VAL A 637 6.95 28.02 7.76
CA VAL A 637 6.42 28.62 8.99
C VAL A 637 6.82 30.09 9.00
N LEU A 638 5.84 30.97 9.13
CA LEU A 638 6.04 32.42 9.21
C LEU A 638 5.67 32.90 10.61
N LEU A 639 6.60 33.51 11.32
CA LEU A 639 6.38 34.10 12.65
C LEU A 639 6.12 35.60 12.49
N LEU A 640 4.90 36.04 12.81
CA LEU A 640 4.42 37.43 12.67
C LEU A 640 4.36 38.21 13.99
N ASP A 641 4.82 37.61 15.09
CA ASP A 641 4.90 38.24 16.40
C ASP A 641 6.25 38.00 17.10
N SER A 642 6.49 38.72 18.19
CA SER A 642 7.64 38.54 19.06
C SER A 642 7.51 37.30 19.95
N ASN A 643 8.35 36.29 19.78
CA ASN A 643 8.26 35.04 20.55
C ASN A 643 9.34 34.97 21.63
N ASP A 644 8.97 34.54 22.84
CA ASP A 644 9.83 34.50 24.03
C ASP A 644 10.13 33.07 24.51
N TYR A 645 10.57 32.21 23.59
CA TYR A 645 11.08 30.88 23.93
C TYR A 645 12.62 30.88 24.01
N THR A 646 13.19 30.00 24.83
CA THR A 646 14.65 29.96 25.10
C THR A 646 15.34 28.64 24.73
N GLY A 647 14.60 27.63 24.25
CA GLY A 647 15.18 26.35 23.79
C GLY A 647 15.90 26.45 22.44
N THR A 648 16.27 25.30 21.89
CA THR A 648 16.92 25.21 20.56
C THR A 648 15.90 25.30 19.44
N THR A 649 16.32 25.79 18.26
CA THR A 649 15.50 25.81 17.05
C THR A 649 16.12 24.94 15.97
N LEU A 650 15.34 24.00 15.43
CA LEU A 650 15.74 23.13 14.34
C LEU A 650 14.87 23.40 13.10
N VAL A 651 15.49 23.75 11.99
CA VAL A 651 14.82 23.85 10.68
C VAL A 651 15.22 22.67 9.82
N ASN A 652 14.31 21.73 9.61
CA ASN A 652 14.58 20.51 8.84
C ASN A 652 14.81 20.80 7.34
N PRO A 653 15.47 19.89 6.60
CA PRO A 653 15.62 20.00 5.15
C PRO A 653 14.28 20.22 4.45
N GLN A 654 14.29 21.00 3.35
CA GLN A 654 13.10 21.35 2.55
C GLN A 654 12.02 22.17 3.29
N SER A 655 12.28 22.60 4.52
CA SER A 655 11.40 23.49 5.28
C SER A 655 11.94 24.90 5.33
N THR A 656 11.04 25.87 5.46
CA THR A 656 11.36 27.28 5.56
C THR A 656 10.85 27.85 6.87
N LEU A 657 11.71 28.54 7.62
CA LEU A 657 11.32 29.38 8.75
C LEU A 657 11.50 30.85 8.35
N THR A 658 10.45 31.64 8.36
CA THR A 658 10.50 33.08 8.09
C THR A 658 10.19 33.87 9.36
N LEU A 659 11.06 34.81 9.70
CA LEU A 659 10.91 35.75 10.80
C LEU A 659 10.41 37.08 10.23
N GLY A 660 9.11 37.35 10.37
CA GLY A 660 8.45 38.53 9.80
C GLY A 660 8.31 39.72 10.75
N ALA A 661 8.43 39.47 12.06
CA ALA A 661 8.21 40.48 13.10
C ALA A 661 9.45 40.78 13.95
N ALA A 662 9.39 41.90 14.67
CA ALA A 662 10.43 42.26 15.63
C ALA A 662 10.54 41.19 16.71
N ASN A 663 11.77 40.79 17.01
CA ASN A 663 12.08 39.78 18.03
C ASN A 663 11.31 38.47 17.80
N ALA A 664 11.11 38.08 16.54
CA ALA A 664 10.32 36.92 16.17
C ALA A 664 10.82 35.62 16.82
N ILE A 665 12.08 35.59 17.24
CA ILE A 665 12.65 34.57 18.12
C ILE A 665 13.49 35.22 19.24
N GLY A 666 13.34 34.72 20.48
CA GLY A 666 14.22 35.02 21.62
C GLY A 666 14.06 36.41 22.24
N ASN A 667 12.84 36.82 22.63
CA ASN A 667 12.56 38.16 23.17
C ASN A 667 13.07 38.47 24.60
N GLY A 668 13.68 37.56 25.36
CA GLY A 668 13.98 37.84 26.79
C GLY A 668 15.14 37.14 27.51
N ALA A 669 15.75 36.07 26.97
CA ALA A 669 16.92 35.41 27.58
C ALA A 669 17.63 34.49 26.58
N SER A 670 18.86 34.07 26.93
CA SER A 670 19.76 33.21 26.14
C SER A 670 19.01 32.14 25.31
N LEU A 671 18.90 32.39 24.00
CA LEU A 671 18.35 31.40 23.08
C LEU A 671 19.35 30.25 22.91
N GLY A 672 18.83 29.03 22.91
CA GLY A 672 19.60 27.86 22.49
C GLY A 672 20.15 27.99 21.07
N ALA A 673 20.94 27.00 20.66
CA ALA A 673 21.48 26.97 19.30
C ALA A 673 20.34 26.86 18.26
N ILE A 674 20.56 27.50 17.11
CA ILE A 674 19.67 27.39 15.94
C ILE A 674 20.36 26.51 14.89
N ASP A 675 19.86 25.31 14.66
CA ASP A 675 20.34 24.40 13.63
C ASP A 675 19.47 24.49 12.37
N VAL A 676 20.06 24.90 11.24
CA VAL A 676 19.35 25.08 9.96
C VAL A 676 19.87 24.10 8.93
N TYR A 677 19.04 23.11 8.59
CA TYR A 677 19.25 22.21 7.45
C TYR A 677 18.39 22.59 6.23
N GLY A 678 17.27 23.30 6.46
CA GLY A 678 16.42 23.89 5.43
C GLY A 678 16.77 25.35 5.14
N THR A 679 15.75 26.20 5.08
CA THR A 679 15.90 27.64 4.82
C THR A 679 15.41 28.44 6.02
N MET A 680 16.18 29.41 6.47
CA MET A 680 15.76 30.43 7.43
C MET A 680 15.82 31.79 6.74
N ILE A 681 14.77 32.59 6.88
CA ILE A 681 14.66 33.93 6.28
C ILE A 681 14.30 34.91 7.39
N ILE A 682 15.02 36.02 7.48
CA ILE A 682 14.72 37.14 8.38
C ILE A 682 14.35 38.32 7.49
N SER A 683 13.07 38.66 7.40
CA SER A 683 12.55 39.59 6.39
C SER A 683 11.36 40.42 6.89
N GLY A 684 10.75 41.21 6.01
CA GLY A 684 9.63 42.09 6.39
C GLY A 684 10.10 43.41 7.02
N ALA A 685 9.15 44.33 7.26
CA ALA A 685 9.47 45.69 7.69
C ALA A 685 10.09 45.76 9.10
N THR A 686 9.77 44.80 9.97
CA THR A 686 10.22 44.77 11.37
C THR A 686 10.95 43.48 11.75
N GLY A 687 11.08 42.50 10.84
CA GLY A 687 11.67 41.19 11.14
C GLY A 687 13.08 41.25 11.73
N THR A 688 13.22 40.91 13.00
CA THR A 688 14.51 40.81 13.70
C THR A 688 14.54 39.60 14.63
N MET A 689 15.74 39.18 15.01
CA MET A 689 15.97 38.32 16.18
C MET A 689 16.02 39.19 17.45
N GLY A 690 15.48 38.69 18.57
CA GLY A 690 15.33 39.48 19.79
C GLY A 690 16.59 39.58 20.64
N ALA A 691 17.20 38.44 20.97
CA ALA A 691 18.45 38.36 21.71
C ALA A 691 19.58 37.81 20.83
N ALA A 692 20.83 38.05 21.22
CA ALA A 692 21.96 37.31 20.66
C ALA A 692 21.74 35.83 20.92
N ALA A 693 21.43 35.08 19.86
CA ALA A 693 21.43 33.62 19.94
C ALA A 693 22.85 33.16 20.26
N THR A 694 22.98 32.10 21.03
CA THR A 694 24.31 31.57 21.37
C THR A 694 25.09 31.19 20.11
N THR A 695 24.45 30.59 19.10
CA THR A 695 25.04 30.30 17.77
C THR A 695 23.97 29.92 16.74
N ILE A 696 24.11 30.35 15.48
CA ILE A 696 23.39 29.81 14.31
C ILE A 696 24.30 28.80 13.59
N ASN A 697 23.90 27.53 13.57
CA ASN A 697 24.58 26.47 12.86
C ASN A 697 23.88 26.20 11.51
N LEU A 698 24.42 26.76 10.43
CA LEU A 698 23.98 26.40 9.09
C LEU A 698 24.67 25.10 8.68
N ARG A 699 23.86 24.04 8.64
CA ARG A 699 24.30 22.69 8.31
C ARG A 699 24.34 22.51 6.80
N ARG A 700 24.88 21.38 6.33
CA ARG A 700 25.06 21.10 4.90
C ARG A 700 23.75 21.28 4.12
N GLY A 701 23.77 22.14 3.10
CA GLY A 701 22.60 22.50 2.30
C GLY A 701 21.65 23.54 2.93
N GLY A 702 21.86 23.88 4.21
CA GLY A 702 21.09 24.90 4.91
C GLY A 702 21.35 26.30 4.35
N THR A 703 20.34 27.15 4.41
CA THR A 703 20.42 28.55 3.97
C THR A 703 19.88 29.49 5.03
N LEU A 704 20.60 30.57 5.32
CA LEU A 704 20.09 31.73 6.05
C LEU A 704 20.06 32.94 5.13
N THR A 705 18.93 33.63 5.05
CA THR A 705 18.80 34.89 4.32
C THR A 705 18.44 36.01 5.28
N ILE A 706 19.29 37.02 5.37
CA ILE A 706 19.04 38.29 6.05
C ILE A 706 18.54 39.29 5.00
N ASP A 707 17.26 39.66 5.05
CA ASP A 707 16.61 40.42 3.98
C ASP A 707 16.12 41.80 4.43
N ASN A 708 16.95 42.81 4.23
CA ASN A 708 16.64 44.24 4.38
C ASN A 708 15.88 44.83 3.17
N SER A 709 15.48 44.06 2.16
CA SER A 709 14.85 44.63 0.97
C SER A 709 13.55 45.42 1.24
N ALA A 710 12.82 45.06 2.31
CA ALA A 710 11.59 45.73 2.72
C ALA A 710 11.82 46.96 3.62
N ALA A 711 12.88 46.96 4.43
CA ALA A 711 13.24 48.06 5.34
C ALA A 711 14.71 47.95 5.76
N ASN A 712 15.38 49.11 5.86
CA ASN A 712 16.74 49.21 6.40
C ASN A 712 16.70 49.11 7.93
N LEU A 713 16.85 47.89 8.44
CA LEU A 713 17.04 47.64 9.86
C LEU A 713 18.54 47.52 10.14
N ALA A 714 19.01 48.18 11.20
CA ALA A 714 20.42 48.20 11.55
C ALA A 714 20.96 46.78 11.84
N ASN A 715 20.17 45.99 12.57
CA ASN A 715 20.52 44.62 12.95
C ASN A 715 19.28 43.73 12.86
N ARG A 716 19.23 42.85 11.87
CA ARG A 716 18.25 41.75 11.83
C ARG A 716 18.73 40.55 12.63
N VAL A 717 20.03 40.32 12.62
CA VAL A 717 20.73 39.38 13.48
C VAL A 717 21.50 40.20 14.51
N ALA A 718 21.42 39.84 15.78
CA ALA A 718 22.18 40.56 16.80
C ALA A 718 23.70 40.35 16.62
N ASP A 719 24.49 41.41 16.75
CA ASP A 719 25.94 41.48 16.46
C ASP A 719 26.79 40.40 17.17
N GLY A 720 26.33 39.91 18.32
CA GLY A 720 27.02 38.85 19.07
C GLY A 720 26.76 37.43 18.56
N THR A 721 25.84 37.25 17.62
CA THR A 721 25.38 35.92 17.17
C THR A 721 26.41 35.29 16.25
N ALA A 722 27.12 34.27 16.73
CA ALA A 722 28.04 33.49 15.90
C ALA A 722 27.28 32.69 14.82
N ILE A 723 27.87 32.56 13.63
CA ILE A 723 27.31 31.77 12.52
C ILE A 723 28.34 30.71 12.08
N ASN A 724 27.99 29.44 12.24
CA ASN A 724 28.78 28.33 11.73
C ASN A 724 28.27 27.92 10.36
N LEU A 725 29.12 27.95 9.33
CA LEU A 725 28.78 27.52 7.97
C LEU A 725 29.43 26.17 7.68
N ALA A 726 28.64 25.13 7.44
CA ALA A 726 29.14 23.78 7.15
C ALA A 726 28.62 23.26 5.82
N GLY A 727 29.21 23.71 4.70
CA GLY A 727 28.69 23.44 3.36
C GLY A 727 27.32 24.11 3.12
N ALA A 728 27.17 25.33 3.61
CA ALA A 728 25.90 26.05 3.73
C ALA A 728 25.96 27.44 3.07
N SER A 729 24.80 28.10 2.97
CA SER A 729 24.67 29.42 2.34
C SER A 729 24.18 30.49 3.30
N LEU A 730 24.82 31.66 3.28
CA LEU A 730 24.36 32.89 3.95
C LEU A 730 24.07 33.94 2.88
N GLY A 731 22.84 34.44 2.82
CA GLY A 731 22.43 35.55 1.96
C GLY A 731 22.21 36.82 2.77
N TYR A 732 22.62 37.95 2.22
CA TYR A 732 22.28 39.29 2.71
C TYR A 732 21.70 40.11 1.56
N SER A 733 20.46 40.56 1.69
CA SER A 733 19.81 41.45 0.74
C SER A 733 19.64 42.83 1.36
N ALA A 734 20.29 43.84 0.81
CA ALA A 734 20.21 45.20 1.36
C ALA A 734 18.91 45.92 0.98
N PHE A 735 18.56 47.00 1.66
CA PHE A 735 17.49 47.93 1.26
C PHE A 735 17.95 48.82 0.10
N SER A 736 17.07 49.13 -0.86
CA SER A 736 17.43 49.99 -2.00
C SER A 736 17.51 51.48 -1.65
N GLY A 737 16.85 51.95 -0.58
CA GLY A 737 16.69 53.39 -0.30
C GLY A 737 17.65 54.02 0.72
N ALA A 738 18.65 53.30 1.24
CA ALA A 738 19.55 53.83 2.28
C ALA A 738 20.91 53.10 2.31
N THR A 739 21.89 53.64 3.04
CA THR A 739 23.10 52.88 3.43
C THR A 739 22.69 51.76 4.38
N ASN A 740 23.01 50.52 4.01
CA ASN A 740 22.73 49.38 4.86
C ASN A 740 24.04 48.83 5.39
N THR A 741 24.15 48.83 6.70
CA THR A 741 25.20 48.12 7.45
C THR A 741 24.51 47.08 8.28
N GLU A 742 24.80 45.80 8.06
CA GLU A 742 24.43 44.72 8.98
C GLU A 742 25.71 44.23 9.65
N THR A 743 25.69 44.03 10.96
CA THR A 743 26.79 43.39 11.69
C THR A 743 26.34 42.05 12.23
N VAL A 744 27.12 41.00 12.01
CA VAL A 744 26.89 39.67 12.60
C VAL A 744 28.12 39.24 13.38
N GLY A 745 27.93 38.24 14.25
CA GLY A 745 29.01 37.71 15.07
C GLY A 745 30.08 36.96 14.29
N ALA A 746 30.86 36.16 15.01
CA ALA A 746 31.96 35.42 14.41
C ALA A 746 31.40 34.41 13.40
N ILE A 747 31.93 34.41 12.17
CA ILE A 747 31.65 33.35 11.20
C ILE A 747 32.75 32.30 11.29
N ALA A 748 32.37 31.06 11.61
CA ALA A 748 33.26 29.91 11.55
C ALA A 748 32.91 29.03 10.35
N LEU A 749 33.83 28.93 9.41
CA LEU A 749 33.71 28.04 8.27
C LEU A 749 34.15 26.63 8.69
N GLN A 750 33.24 25.67 8.60
CA GLN A 750 33.49 24.24 8.76
C GLN A 750 33.71 23.59 7.40
N ALA A 751 34.23 22.35 7.40
CA ALA A 751 34.52 21.59 6.19
C ALA A 751 33.31 21.52 5.24
N GLY A 752 33.56 21.74 3.95
CA GLY A 752 32.53 21.89 2.93
C GLY A 752 32.68 23.18 2.12
N PHE A 753 31.86 23.33 1.08
CA PHE A 753 31.81 24.53 0.27
C PHE A 753 30.70 25.47 0.74
N ASN A 754 31.11 26.58 1.34
CA ASN A 754 30.21 27.59 1.89
C ASN A 754 30.01 28.73 0.90
N THR A 755 28.86 29.38 0.93
CA THR A 755 28.56 30.54 0.09
C THR A 755 28.07 31.71 0.93
N ILE A 756 28.60 32.90 0.69
CA ILE A 756 28.03 34.17 1.17
C ILE A 756 27.57 34.96 -0.04
N THR A 757 26.28 35.26 -0.13
CA THR A 757 25.70 36.04 -1.22
C THR A 757 25.29 37.42 -0.70
N ILE A 758 25.72 38.49 -1.38
CA ILE A 758 25.31 39.86 -1.06
C ILE A 758 24.54 40.42 -2.24
N THR A 759 23.27 40.75 -2.01
CA THR A 759 22.33 41.24 -3.01
C THR A 759 22.10 42.73 -2.83
N ARG A 760 22.25 43.48 -3.94
CA ARG A 760 21.94 44.91 -4.02
C ARG A 760 20.70 45.11 -4.90
N PRO A 761 19.55 45.57 -4.37
CA PRO A 761 18.30 45.59 -5.13
C PRO A 761 18.19 46.71 -6.19
N ASN A 762 19.07 47.72 -6.20
CA ASN A 762 19.13 48.78 -7.24
C ASN A 762 20.42 49.63 -7.12
N VAL A 763 20.81 50.33 -8.19
CA VAL A 763 22.07 51.11 -8.34
C VAL A 763 22.10 52.49 -7.64
N VAL A 764 21.49 52.65 -6.47
CA VAL A 764 21.58 53.91 -5.69
C VAL A 764 22.94 54.01 -4.98
N SER A 765 23.52 55.22 -4.83
CA SER A 765 24.96 55.47 -4.65
C SER A 765 25.69 54.86 -3.42
N THR A 766 25.00 54.14 -2.54
CA THR A 766 25.58 53.56 -1.32
C THR A 766 25.79 52.05 -1.45
N LEU A 767 26.89 51.55 -0.90
CA LEU A 767 27.28 50.15 -0.99
C LEU A 767 26.62 49.33 0.13
N PRO A 768 26.01 48.17 -0.16
CA PRO A 768 25.57 47.27 0.88
C PRO A 768 26.79 46.68 1.59
N GLN A 769 26.81 46.79 2.92
CA GLN A 769 27.91 46.34 3.75
C GLN A 769 27.43 45.30 4.76
N LEU A 770 28.02 44.09 4.69
CA LEU A 770 27.91 43.08 5.74
C LEU A 770 29.24 43.06 6.52
N THR A 771 29.19 43.21 7.84
CA THR A 771 30.36 43.20 8.72
C THR A 771 30.33 41.98 9.64
N LEU A 772 31.41 41.22 9.67
CA LEU A 772 31.60 40.06 10.54
C LEU A 772 32.53 40.45 11.69
N THR A 773 32.23 40.08 12.94
CA THR A 773 33.16 40.35 14.06
C THR A 773 34.47 39.56 13.94
N SER A 774 34.46 38.41 13.27
CA SER A 774 35.65 37.70 12.81
C SER A 774 35.25 36.67 11.75
N LEU A 775 36.22 36.21 10.96
CA LEU A 775 36.08 35.09 10.05
C LEU A 775 37.18 34.06 10.35
N SER A 776 36.79 32.85 10.72
CA SER A 776 37.70 31.74 10.95
C SER A 776 37.41 30.60 9.97
N ARG A 777 38.47 29.87 9.57
CA ARG A 777 38.38 28.77 8.62
C ARG A 777 38.96 27.50 9.23
N SER A 778 38.14 26.46 9.30
CA SER A 778 38.59 25.10 9.62
C SER A 778 39.19 24.41 8.39
N ALA A 779 40.01 23.38 8.60
CA ALA A 779 40.47 22.53 7.50
C ALA A 779 39.27 21.95 6.71
N GLY A 780 39.42 21.81 5.40
CA GLY A 780 38.40 21.37 4.46
C GLY A 780 37.37 22.44 4.07
N ALA A 781 37.36 23.59 4.73
CA ALA A 781 36.39 24.64 4.45
C ALA A 781 36.82 25.50 3.26
N GLN A 782 35.88 25.74 2.35
CA GLN A 782 35.98 26.71 1.26
C GLN A 782 34.85 27.73 1.38
N LEU A 783 35.08 28.97 0.93
CA LEU A 783 34.06 30.02 0.92
C LEU A 783 34.02 30.71 -0.44
N ASN A 784 32.83 30.83 -1.02
CA ASN A 784 32.59 31.63 -2.20
C ASN A 784 31.72 32.84 -1.86
N ILE A 785 32.21 34.02 -2.19
CA ILE A 785 31.48 35.28 -1.96
C ILE A 785 30.89 35.73 -3.30
N VAL A 786 29.57 35.77 -3.38
CA VAL A 786 28.81 36.04 -4.61
C VAL A 786 28.14 37.40 -4.51
N PRO A 787 28.54 38.41 -5.31
CA PRO A 787 27.67 39.56 -5.57
C PRO A 787 26.49 39.09 -6.44
N ALA A 788 25.27 39.20 -5.95
CA ALA A 788 24.10 38.61 -6.63
C ALA A 788 23.70 39.34 -7.93
N THR A 789 24.03 40.63 -8.02
CA THR A 789 23.91 41.41 -9.26
C THR A 789 25.27 41.48 -9.96
N SER A 790 25.33 41.83 -11.24
CA SER A 790 26.53 41.81 -12.12
C SER A 790 27.67 42.76 -11.71
N GLY A 791 27.82 43.05 -10.43
CA GLY A 791 28.85 43.88 -9.83
C GLY A 791 30.07 43.07 -9.36
N SER A 792 31.07 43.78 -8.85
CA SER A 792 32.30 43.20 -8.33
C SER A 792 32.38 43.32 -6.81
N LEU A 793 32.87 42.26 -6.18
CA LEU A 793 33.13 42.24 -4.75
C LEU A 793 34.17 43.32 -4.38
N GLY A 794 33.88 44.11 -3.35
CA GLY A 794 34.70 45.24 -2.88
C GLY A 794 34.33 46.60 -3.48
N SER A 795 33.69 46.64 -4.66
CA SER A 795 33.29 47.89 -5.32
C SER A 795 31.78 48.12 -5.37
N THR A 796 30.97 47.07 -5.57
CA THR A 796 29.50 47.18 -5.62
C THR A 796 28.79 46.61 -4.41
N THR A 797 29.48 45.74 -3.67
CA THR A 797 29.03 45.05 -2.46
C THR A 797 30.24 44.82 -1.56
N GLN A 798 30.11 45.02 -0.26
CA GLN A 798 31.24 44.93 0.68
C GLN A 798 30.98 43.88 1.76
N LEU A 799 31.99 43.05 2.02
CA LEU A 799 32.03 42.12 3.14
C LEU A 799 33.28 42.42 3.97
N PHE A 800 33.10 42.83 5.23
CA PHE A 800 34.21 43.08 6.16
C PHE A 800 34.32 41.98 7.20
N ALA A 801 35.53 41.71 7.66
CA ALA A 801 35.78 40.82 8.80
C ALA A 801 36.78 41.49 9.73
N THR A 802 36.33 41.87 10.92
CA THR A 802 37.17 42.56 11.90
C THR A 802 38.36 41.69 12.29
N GLY A 803 39.55 42.29 12.30
CA GLY A 803 40.81 41.60 12.63
C GLY A 803 41.35 40.67 11.55
N TYR A 804 40.73 40.56 10.37
CA TYR A 804 41.28 39.77 9.27
C TYR A 804 42.52 40.44 8.67
N THR A 805 43.55 39.65 8.37
CA THR A 805 44.82 40.16 7.84
C THR A 805 44.70 40.60 6.38
N VAL A 806 45.29 41.74 6.03
CA VAL A 806 45.35 42.21 4.63
C VAL A 806 46.16 41.23 3.78
N GLY A 807 45.64 40.91 2.59
CA GLY A 807 46.28 39.99 1.63
C GLY A 807 45.33 38.90 1.14
N ILE A 808 45.88 37.88 0.48
CA ILE A 808 45.08 36.77 -0.04
C ILE A 808 44.37 36.01 1.09
N ALA A 809 43.12 35.63 0.86
CA ALA A 809 42.33 34.85 1.80
C ALA A 809 42.30 33.36 1.36
N PRO A 810 43.05 32.45 2.02
CA PRO A 810 43.16 31.07 1.57
C PRO A 810 41.80 30.34 1.55
N GLY A 811 41.48 29.71 0.43
CA GLY A 811 40.21 29.00 0.22
C GLY A 811 38.97 29.89 0.10
N VAL A 812 39.15 31.21 -0.08
CA VAL A 812 38.07 32.18 -0.32
C VAL A 812 38.08 32.63 -1.78
N TYR A 813 36.92 32.63 -2.41
CA TYR A 813 36.73 32.95 -3.83
C TYR A 813 35.78 34.12 -4.02
N SER A 814 36.01 34.90 -5.07
CA SER A 814 35.08 35.91 -5.57
C SER A 814 34.30 35.35 -6.75
N ASN A 815 32.99 35.20 -6.57
CA ASN A 815 32.01 34.76 -7.57
C ASN A 815 32.40 33.48 -8.33
N ASN A 816 33.11 32.54 -7.70
CA ASN A 816 33.67 31.35 -8.36
C ASN A 816 34.52 31.65 -9.61
N THR A 817 34.98 32.88 -9.79
CA THR A 817 35.76 33.29 -10.98
C THR A 817 37.16 33.74 -10.62
N ASP A 818 37.39 34.16 -9.38
CA ASP A 818 38.69 34.61 -8.89
C ASP A 818 38.94 34.18 -7.44
N PHE A 819 40.18 34.30 -6.98
CA PHE A 819 40.48 34.31 -5.55
C PHE A 819 40.00 35.61 -4.92
N ALA A 820 39.70 35.57 -3.63
CA ALA A 820 39.45 36.77 -2.85
C ALA A 820 40.70 37.22 -2.09
N GLU A 821 40.90 38.52 -2.01
CA GLU A 821 41.83 39.15 -1.09
C GLU A 821 41.07 40.05 -0.11
N TYR A 822 41.64 40.26 1.07
CA TYR A 822 41.13 41.18 2.06
C TYR A 822 41.89 42.49 2.04
N ASN A 823 41.15 43.60 1.96
CA ASN A 823 41.65 44.95 2.00
C ASN A 823 40.96 45.71 3.15
N ALA A 824 41.72 46.49 3.94
CA ALA A 824 41.17 47.20 5.10
C ALA A 824 40.11 48.26 4.74
N THR A 825 40.13 48.80 3.51
CA THR A 825 39.21 49.83 3.01
C THR A 825 38.00 49.23 2.30
N ASN A 826 38.19 48.17 1.52
CA ASN A 826 37.13 47.60 0.66
C ASN A 826 36.54 46.28 1.19
N GLY A 827 37.11 45.72 2.25
CA GLY A 827 36.78 44.39 2.74
C GLY A 827 37.34 43.31 1.82
N PHE A 828 36.63 42.18 1.70
CA PHE A 828 36.92 41.20 0.66
C PHE A 828 36.70 41.80 -0.72
N GLN A 829 37.61 41.54 -1.64
CA GLN A 829 37.54 41.94 -3.05
C GLN A 829 38.15 40.87 -3.94
N ALA A 830 37.92 40.94 -5.25
CA ALA A 830 38.65 40.09 -6.20
C ALA A 830 40.16 40.40 -6.13
N LEU A 831 40.98 39.37 -6.29
CA LEU A 831 42.44 39.45 -6.23
C LEU A 831 43.00 40.55 -7.15
N THR A 832 43.85 41.42 -6.62
CA THR A 832 44.54 42.48 -7.38
C THR A 832 46.05 42.22 -7.43
N GLY A 833 46.76 42.90 -8.34
CA GLY A 833 48.22 42.84 -8.41
C GLY A 833 48.78 41.46 -8.78
N THR A 834 48.33 40.87 -9.89
CA THR A 834 48.74 39.53 -10.34
C THR A 834 49.83 39.57 -11.40
N ARG A 835 50.65 38.53 -11.47
CA ARG A 835 51.58 38.26 -12.58
C ARG A 835 50.89 37.43 -13.66
N PRO A 836 51.18 37.67 -14.95
CA PRO A 836 50.50 36.99 -16.04
C PRO A 836 51.01 35.56 -16.32
N THR A 837 52.17 35.16 -15.77
CA THR A 837 52.78 33.84 -16.01
C THR A 837 53.60 33.37 -14.81
N LEU A 838 53.79 32.06 -14.66
CA LEU A 838 54.70 31.47 -13.67
C LEU A 838 56.17 31.82 -13.95
N ALA A 839 56.55 31.97 -15.22
CA ALA A 839 57.91 32.33 -15.61
C ALA A 839 58.31 33.75 -15.15
N ALA A 840 57.35 34.67 -15.03
CA ALA A 840 57.58 36.04 -14.59
C ALA A 840 57.34 36.25 -13.09
N ALA A 841 56.94 35.19 -12.36
CA ALA A 841 56.59 35.28 -10.96
C ALA A 841 57.83 35.17 -10.06
N ILE A 842 57.81 35.89 -8.93
CA ILE A 842 58.75 35.74 -7.83
C ILE A 842 58.05 35.14 -6.59
N ALA A 843 58.84 34.79 -5.57
CA ALA A 843 58.30 34.18 -4.38
C ALA A 843 57.31 35.12 -3.67
N GLY A 844 56.11 34.62 -3.35
CA GLY A 844 55.01 35.40 -2.77
C GLY A 844 54.13 36.13 -3.79
N ASP A 845 54.39 36.03 -5.09
CA ASP A 845 53.49 36.60 -6.09
C ASP A 845 52.16 35.84 -6.16
N ASN A 846 51.11 36.52 -6.64
CA ASN A 846 49.89 35.89 -7.10
C ASN A 846 49.92 35.77 -8.62
N VAL A 847 49.63 34.59 -9.17
CA VAL A 847 49.80 34.34 -10.62
C VAL A 847 48.45 34.04 -11.26
N VAL A 848 48.15 34.72 -12.37
CA VAL A 848 46.98 34.48 -13.21
C VAL A 848 47.45 34.27 -14.64
N SER A 849 47.40 33.02 -15.10
CA SER A 849 47.85 32.68 -16.46
C SER A 849 46.67 32.53 -17.40
N VAL A 850 46.70 33.25 -18.51
CA VAL A 850 45.72 33.17 -19.59
C VAL A 850 46.30 32.30 -20.70
N GLY A 851 46.10 30.98 -20.63
CA GLY A 851 46.66 30.00 -21.56
C GLY A 851 47.89 29.24 -21.05
N ALA A 852 48.63 28.60 -21.97
CA ALA A 852 49.77 27.74 -21.65
C ALA A 852 50.88 28.48 -20.90
N ASP A 853 51.51 27.80 -19.94
CA ASP A 853 52.47 28.41 -19.03
C ASP A 853 53.56 27.40 -18.64
N SER A 854 54.67 27.90 -18.12
CA SER A 854 55.77 27.05 -17.68
C SER A 854 56.50 27.60 -16.47
N LEU A 855 56.96 26.71 -15.60
CA LEU A 855 57.73 27.06 -14.41
C LEU A 855 59.23 27.01 -14.74
N GLY A 856 59.92 28.15 -14.61
CA GLY A 856 61.35 28.26 -14.93
C GLY A 856 62.29 27.71 -13.86
N ALA A 857 61.89 27.80 -12.59
CA ALA A 857 62.60 27.26 -11.43
C ALA A 857 61.59 26.98 -10.30
N SER A 858 61.94 26.13 -9.33
CA SER A 858 61.06 25.88 -8.17
C SER A 858 60.70 27.19 -7.47
N LEU A 859 59.40 27.41 -7.25
CA LEU A 859 58.85 28.70 -6.82
C LEU A 859 57.71 28.53 -5.82
N ALA A 860 57.68 29.39 -4.81
CA ALA A 860 56.58 29.50 -3.86
C ALA A 860 55.72 30.72 -4.17
N VAL A 861 54.51 30.53 -4.69
CA VAL A 861 53.55 31.60 -4.99
C VAL A 861 52.41 31.57 -3.99
N ASN A 862 51.77 32.72 -3.76
CA ASN A 862 50.63 32.83 -2.85
C ASN A 862 49.37 32.15 -3.41
N SER A 863 49.16 32.30 -4.72
CA SER A 863 48.08 31.66 -5.47
C SER A 863 48.43 31.48 -6.94
N TYR A 864 47.79 30.50 -7.55
CA TYR A 864 47.87 30.28 -8.99
C TYR A 864 46.48 30.03 -9.59
N ARG A 865 46.05 30.91 -10.50
CA ARG A 865 44.82 30.76 -11.28
C ARG A 865 45.16 30.55 -12.75
N ILE A 866 44.54 29.56 -13.37
CA ILE A 866 44.65 29.30 -14.80
C ILE A 866 43.30 29.61 -15.45
N THR A 867 43.31 30.47 -16.47
CA THR A 867 42.14 30.82 -17.28
C THR A 867 42.39 30.40 -18.75
N GLY A 868 41.46 29.65 -19.34
CA GLY A 868 41.55 29.22 -20.75
C GLY A 868 42.33 27.91 -21.00
N ALA A 869 42.41 27.49 -22.27
CA ALA A 869 42.98 26.18 -22.64
C ALA A 869 44.49 26.20 -22.50
N ALA A 870 45.02 25.41 -21.56
CA ALA A 870 46.41 25.48 -21.17
C ALA A 870 46.97 24.12 -20.78
N THR A 871 48.13 23.80 -21.35
CA THR A 871 49.08 22.90 -20.69
C THR A 871 49.99 23.77 -19.83
N VAL A 872 50.09 23.47 -18.54
CA VAL A 872 51.08 24.05 -17.63
C VAL A 872 52.18 23.01 -17.44
N ASN A 873 53.40 23.37 -17.81
CA ASN A 873 54.56 22.50 -17.70
C ASN A 873 55.47 22.97 -16.56
N LEU A 874 55.63 22.17 -15.51
CA LEU A 874 56.47 22.53 -14.37
C LEU A 874 57.97 22.31 -14.63
N ASN A 875 58.37 21.75 -15.78
CA ASN A 875 59.77 21.53 -16.21
C ASN A 875 60.66 20.79 -15.18
N GLY A 876 60.08 19.86 -14.43
CA GLY A 876 60.74 19.12 -13.36
C GLY A 876 60.91 19.90 -12.05
N ASN A 877 60.39 21.13 -11.97
CA ASN A 877 60.46 21.97 -10.79
C ASN A 877 59.27 21.75 -9.84
N THR A 878 59.39 22.28 -8.62
CA THR A 878 58.34 22.26 -7.60
C THR A 878 57.58 23.58 -7.56
N LEU A 879 56.27 23.53 -7.77
CA LEU A 879 55.36 24.65 -7.49
C LEU A 879 54.83 24.53 -6.06
N THR A 880 55.20 25.46 -5.19
CA THR A 880 54.64 25.55 -3.84
C THR A 880 53.51 26.59 -3.83
N THR A 881 52.28 26.17 -3.57
CA THR A 881 51.12 27.08 -3.45
C THR A 881 50.05 26.45 -2.56
N THR A 882 49.35 27.28 -1.77
CA THR A 882 48.18 26.84 -1.00
C THR A 882 46.90 26.89 -1.83
N ASN A 883 46.83 27.78 -2.81
CA ASN A 883 45.61 28.09 -3.56
C ASN A 883 45.82 27.85 -5.06
N LEU A 884 45.08 26.91 -5.62
CA LEU A 884 45.10 26.58 -7.04
C LEU A 884 43.66 26.65 -7.60
N MET A 885 43.48 27.39 -8.69
CA MET A 885 42.17 27.58 -9.30
C MET A 885 42.22 27.39 -10.81
N HIS A 886 41.22 26.72 -11.35
CA HIS A 886 40.99 26.63 -12.78
C HIS A 886 39.63 27.25 -13.12
N THR A 887 39.64 28.25 -14.00
CA THR A 887 38.42 28.88 -14.52
C THR A 887 38.38 28.88 -16.04
N GLY A 888 37.17 28.91 -16.60
CA GLY A 888 36.94 28.87 -18.04
C GLY A 888 36.61 27.48 -18.59
N GLY A 889 35.85 27.44 -19.68
CA GLY A 889 35.19 26.22 -20.19
C GLY A 889 36.12 25.21 -20.89
N THR A 890 37.43 25.33 -20.79
CA THR A 890 38.42 24.51 -21.51
C THR A 890 39.17 23.61 -20.54
N ALA A 891 39.58 22.41 -20.95
CA ALA A 891 40.34 21.53 -20.06
C ALA A 891 41.77 22.04 -19.82
N VAL A 892 42.30 21.79 -18.62
CA VAL A 892 43.67 22.16 -18.22
C VAL A 892 44.47 20.92 -17.84
N THR A 893 45.75 20.88 -18.23
CA THR A 893 46.69 19.83 -17.78
C THR A 893 47.90 20.46 -17.10
N ILE A 894 48.20 20.07 -15.86
CA ILE A 894 49.43 20.47 -15.14
C ILE A 894 50.36 19.25 -15.09
N SER A 895 51.58 19.36 -15.61
CA SER A 895 52.46 18.21 -15.89
C SER A 895 53.93 18.47 -15.56
N ASN A 896 54.72 17.38 -15.54
CA ASN A 896 56.19 17.38 -15.47
C ASN A 896 56.76 18.15 -14.27
N GLY A 897 56.52 17.70 -13.05
CA GLY A 897 57.09 18.28 -11.82
C GLY A 897 56.24 17.94 -10.61
N ASP A 898 56.43 18.69 -9.52
CA ASP A 898 55.72 18.48 -8.26
C ASP A 898 54.91 19.72 -7.86
N ILE A 899 53.75 19.49 -7.25
CA ILE A 899 52.92 20.50 -6.58
C ILE A 899 52.91 20.19 -5.10
N THR A 900 53.20 21.18 -4.28
CA THR A 900 53.12 21.08 -2.82
C THR A 900 52.54 22.37 -2.23
N SER A 901 52.27 22.37 -0.93
CA SER A 901 51.80 23.54 -0.19
C SER A 901 52.64 23.68 1.08
N SER A 902 52.95 24.94 1.45
CA SER A 902 53.65 25.25 2.69
C SER A 902 52.74 25.21 3.92
N THR A 903 51.44 24.99 3.71
CA THR A 903 50.43 24.87 4.77
C THR A 903 49.98 23.42 4.92
N ALA A 904 49.00 23.15 5.77
CA ALA A 904 48.44 21.79 5.90
C ALA A 904 47.56 21.38 4.70
N GLU A 905 47.26 22.28 3.75
CA GLU A 905 46.27 22.04 2.70
C GLU A 905 46.74 22.56 1.32
N LEU A 906 46.48 21.78 0.28
CA LEU A 906 46.45 22.21 -1.10
C LEU A 906 44.98 22.38 -1.51
N ILE A 907 44.56 23.62 -1.74
CA ILE A 907 43.17 23.94 -2.04
C ILE A 907 42.99 24.08 -3.54
N PHE A 908 42.09 23.28 -4.09
CA PHE A 908 41.74 23.27 -5.50
C PHE A 908 40.27 23.62 -5.73
N ASN A 909 40.01 24.57 -6.64
CA ASN A 909 38.68 24.90 -7.11
C ASN A 909 38.65 25.00 -8.63
N GLY A 910 37.81 24.20 -9.29
CA GLY A 910 37.57 24.33 -10.72
C GLY A 910 36.10 24.45 -11.09
N THR A 911 35.79 25.37 -12.01
CA THR A 911 34.42 25.91 -12.09
C THR A 911 33.64 25.47 -13.33
N SER A 912 34.25 24.76 -14.27
CA SER A 912 33.54 24.30 -15.49
C SER A 912 34.10 23.03 -16.14
N SER A 913 35.32 23.04 -16.69
CA SER A 913 35.90 21.92 -17.46
C SER A 913 36.93 21.09 -16.70
N ASN A 914 37.21 19.87 -17.16
CA ASN A 914 38.12 18.92 -16.49
C ASN A 914 39.52 19.52 -16.26
N THR A 915 40.10 19.21 -15.10
CA THR A 915 41.48 19.54 -14.78
C THR A 915 42.26 18.26 -14.56
N THR A 916 43.33 18.05 -15.32
CA THR A 916 44.23 16.90 -15.15
C THR A 916 45.52 17.35 -14.48
N ILE A 917 45.83 16.79 -13.31
CA ILE A 917 47.12 16.97 -12.65
C ILE A 917 47.92 15.69 -12.92
N SER A 918 48.86 15.77 -13.86
CA SER A 918 49.86 14.74 -14.17
C SER A 918 51.20 14.99 -13.48
N ALA A 919 51.39 16.19 -12.92
CA ALA A 919 52.41 16.45 -11.90
C ALA A 919 52.12 15.61 -10.63
N ASN A 920 53.12 15.39 -9.78
CA ASN A 920 52.90 14.72 -8.51
C ASN A 920 52.45 15.72 -7.44
N ILE A 921 51.49 15.35 -6.61
CA ILE A 921 51.17 16.09 -5.37
C ILE A 921 52.01 15.47 -4.25
N THR A 922 52.82 16.26 -3.54
CA THR A 922 53.76 15.78 -2.52
C THR A 922 53.69 16.59 -1.21
N GLY A 923 54.16 16.00 -0.11
CA GLY A 923 54.37 16.69 1.18
C GLY A 923 53.40 16.25 2.28
N THR A 924 53.31 17.02 3.36
CA THR A 924 52.41 16.71 4.50
C THR A 924 50.98 17.26 4.32
N THR A 925 50.67 17.78 3.13
CA THR A 925 49.44 18.50 2.84
C THR A 925 48.27 17.57 2.54
N GLY A 926 47.05 17.98 2.89
CA GLY A 926 45.82 17.36 2.42
C GLY A 926 45.27 18.05 1.18
N LEU A 927 44.45 17.38 0.37
CA LEU A 927 43.81 17.96 -0.82
C LEU A 927 42.39 18.43 -0.49
N VAL A 928 42.09 19.72 -0.64
CA VAL A 928 40.71 20.25 -0.54
C VAL A 928 40.21 20.55 -1.95
N ALA A 929 39.34 19.72 -2.50
CA ALA A 929 38.92 19.81 -3.90
C ALA A 929 37.42 20.07 -4.05
N ARG A 930 37.07 21.03 -4.90
CA ARG A 930 35.73 21.19 -5.49
C ARG A 930 35.87 21.36 -7.00
N HIS A 931 35.01 20.69 -7.77
CA HIS A 931 35.09 20.79 -9.21
C HIS A 931 33.75 20.60 -9.94
N ASN A 932 33.27 21.54 -10.75
CA ASN A 932 32.01 21.33 -11.49
C ASN A 932 32.10 20.26 -12.61
N GLY A 933 33.31 19.95 -13.11
CA GLY A 933 33.62 18.78 -13.96
C GLY A 933 34.36 17.66 -13.19
N SER A 934 35.41 17.07 -13.76
CA SER A 934 36.35 16.17 -13.02
C SER A 934 37.71 16.80 -12.74
N LEU A 935 38.20 16.67 -11.50
CA LEU A 935 39.63 16.77 -11.17
C LEU A 935 40.25 15.39 -11.31
N ILE A 936 41.19 15.23 -12.23
CA ILE A 936 41.85 13.96 -12.54
C ILE A 936 43.27 13.98 -11.99
N LEU A 937 43.54 13.12 -11.01
CA LEU A 937 44.87 12.90 -10.44
C LEU A 937 45.53 11.73 -11.17
N SER A 938 46.57 12.05 -11.95
CA SER A 938 47.28 11.13 -12.85
C SER A 938 48.80 11.18 -12.70
N GLY A 939 49.34 11.93 -11.74
CA GLY A 939 50.75 11.84 -11.35
C GLY A 939 51.10 10.41 -10.91
N THR A 940 52.31 9.94 -11.19
CA THR A 940 52.73 8.56 -10.89
C THR A 940 53.17 8.38 -9.44
N ASN A 941 53.57 9.46 -8.75
CA ASN A 941 54.12 9.45 -7.40
C ASN A 941 53.40 10.45 -6.47
N ASN A 942 52.07 10.50 -6.48
CA ASN A 942 51.34 11.32 -5.51
C ASN A 942 51.64 10.81 -4.10
N SER A 943 52.36 11.59 -3.29
CA SER A 943 52.88 11.21 -1.97
C SER A 943 52.53 12.27 -0.93
N PHE A 944 51.28 12.29 -0.45
CA PHE A 944 50.80 13.28 0.51
C PHE A 944 50.04 12.67 1.68
N SER A 945 50.24 13.21 2.90
CA SER A 945 49.77 12.57 4.15
C SER A 945 48.70 13.34 4.92
N GLY A 946 48.25 14.51 4.45
CA GLY A 946 47.19 15.28 5.11
C GLY A 946 45.79 14.79 4.77
N THR A 947 44.80 15.16 5.60
CA THR A 947 43.37 14.86 5.36
C THR A 947 42.88 15.59 4.11
N SER A 948 42.27 14.86 3.18
CA SER A 948 41.69 15.38 1.95
C SER A 948 40.17 15.53 2.09
N TYR A 949 39.62 16.61 1.56
CA TYR A 949 38.20 16.95 1.59
C TYR A 949 37.67 17.14 0.18
N LEU A 950 36.66 16.36 -0.20
CA LEU A 950 35.98 16.50 -1.49
C LEU A 950 34.67 17.25 -1.27
N ASN A 951 34.64 18.53 -1.64
CA ASN A 951 33.57 19.47 -1.34
C ASN A 951 32.49 19.58 -2.43
N GLY A 952 32.67 18.91 -3.56
CA GLY A 952 31.69 18.82 -4.64
C GLY A 952 32.35 18.40 -5.96
N GLY A 953 31.57 17.81 -6.86
CA GLY A 953 32.11 17.36 -8.15
C GLY A 953 32.74 15.98 -8.14
N THR A 954 33.42 15.62 -9.23
CA THR A 954 34.15 14.36 -9.31
C THR A 954 35.65 14.57 -9.12
N VAL A 955 36.26 13.80 -8.22
CA VAL A 955 37.71 13.59 -8.19
C VAL A 955 38.00 12.17 -8.67
N GLU A 956 38.74 12.07 -9.77
CA GLU A 956 39.16 10.81 -10.37
C GLU A 956 40.63 10.55 -10.03
N VAL A 957 40.90 9.39 -9.44
CA VAL A 957 42.26 8.94 -9.13
C VAL A 957 42.63 7.82 -10.11
N ARG A 958 43.69 8.05 -10.90
CA ARG A 958 44.15 7.11 -11.93
C ARG A 958 45.36 6.26 -11.52
N ASN A 959 46.22 6.79 -10.65
CA ASN A 959 47.39 6.10 -10.13
C ASN A 959 47.33 6.04 -8.59
N ALA A 960 48.15 5.18 -7.98
CA ALA A 960 48.21 5.02 -6.53
C ALA A 960 48.47 6.36 -5.80
N LEU A 961 47.72 6.59 -4.72
CA LEU A 961 48.03 7.63 -3.73
C LEU A 961 48.90 7.00 -2.65
N THR A 962 50.09 7.53 -2.46
CA THR A 962 51.05 7.13 -1.42
C THR A 962 51.08 8.19 -0.30
N GLY A 963 51.43 7.79 0.93
CA GLY A 963 51.14 8.58 2.14
C GLY A 963 49.66 8.40 2.53
N ASN A 964 49.36 7.99 3.76
CA ASN A 964 48.03 7.56 4.21
C ASN A 964 47.03 8.75 4.22
N PRO A 965 46.23 9.01 3.15
CA PRO A 965 45.41 10.20 3.08
C PRO A 965 44.03 9.85 3.64
N ASN A 966 43.65 10.45 4.76
CA ASN A 966 42.27 10.36 5.23
C ASN A 966 41.38 11.16 4.26
N ILE A 967 40.40 10.55 3.59
CA ILE A 967 39.52 11.24 2.63
C ILE A 967 38.12 11.41 3.23
N GLU A 968 37.67 12.66 3.37
CA GLU A 968 36.29 13.00 3.68
C GLU A 968 35.54 13.41 2.40
N ILE A 969 34.45 12.72 2.09
CA ILE A 969 33.60 13.00 0.92
C ILE A 969 32.34 13.73 1.38
N ASN A 970 32.16 14.98 0.94
CA ASN A 970 30.97 15.77 1.27
C ASN A 970 29.83 15.51 0.27
N PRO A 971 28.55 15.68 0.68
CA PRO A 971 27.40 15.49 -0.20
C PRO A 971 27.53 16.26 -1.52
N GLY A 972 27.22 15.61 -2.64
CA GLY A 972 27.41 16.17 -3.99
C GLY A 972 28.82 16.04 -4.55
N ALA A 973 29.77 15.47 -3.80
CA ALA A 973 31.06 15.02 -4.32
C ALA A 973 31.04 13.54 -4.70
N THR A 974 31.93 13.14 -5.58
CA THR A 974 32.14 11.77 -6.04
C THR A 974 33.63 11.50 -6.10
N LEU A 975 34.06 10.40 -5.49
CA LEU A 975 35.41 9.86 -5.66
C LEU A 975 35.34 8.70 -6.66
N ALA A 976 36.06 8.82 -7.76
CA ALA A 976 36.16 7.78 -8.78
C ALA A 976 37.57 7.17 -8.78
N LEU A 977 37.65 5.84 -8.68
CA LEU A 977 38.91 5.10 -8.68
C LEU A 977 38.99 4.27 -9.96
N ARG A 978 40.07 4.40 -10.75
CA ARG A 978 40.32 3.54 -11.91
C ARG A 978 41.25 2.37 -11.55
N ASN A 979 41.18 1.30 -12.35
CA ASN A 979 41.75 -0.03 -12.07
C ASN A 979 43.27 -0.07 -11.82
N ASP A 980 43.97 1.02 -12.17
CA ASP A 980 45.42 1.16 -12.05
C ASP A 980 45.82 1.90 -10.76
N ALA A 981 44.84 2.39 -9.99
CA ALA A 981 45.01 3.04 -8.71
C ALA A 981 44.92 2.02 -7.57
N SER A 982 46.06 1.66 -6.95
CA SER A 982 46.06 0.97 -5.66
C SER A 982 46.04 2.00 -4.52
N THR A 983 44.90 2.15 -3.85
CA THR A 983 44.78 2.97 -2.64
C THR A 983 44.34 2.08 -1.49
N THR A 984 45.20 1.89 -0.49
CA THR A 984 44.82 1.18 0.75
C THR A 984 43.96 2.10 1.59
N PHE A 985 42.63 1.96 1.50
CA PHE A 985 41.71 2.62 2.43
C PHE A 985 41.69 1.83 3.74
N LEU A 986 41.79 2.51 4.88
CA LEU A 986 41.59 2.01 6.25
C LEU A 986 42.81 1.38 6.96
N THR A 987 43.51 2.20 7.74
CA THR A 987 44.10 1.78 9.03
C THR A 987 43.71 2.78 10.11
N GLY A 988 42.47 2.72 10.57
CA GLY A 988 41.99 3.52 11.69
C GLY A 988 40.54 3.22 12.02
N ALA A 989 40.31 2.36 13.01
CA ALA A 989 38.96 2.12 13.53
C ALA A 989 38.34 3.46 13.98
N PRO A 990 37.08 3.78 13.61
CA PRO A 990 36.42 4.93 14.18
C PRO A 990 36.22 4.69 15.67
N SER A 991 36.69 5.63 16.50
CA SER A 991 36.39 5.63 17.94
C SER A 991 34.85 5.65 18.13
N PRO A 992 34.28 4.86 19.07
CA PRO A 992 32.82 4.66 19.20
C PRO A 992 32.01 5.93 19.56
N SER A 993 32.66 7.08 19.74
CA SER A 993 32.06 8.27 20.33
C SER A 993 31.52 9.30 19.32
N LYS A 994 31.70 9.07 18.01
CA LYS A 994 31.19 9.95 16.92
C LYS A 994 30.17 9.23 16.04
N VAL A 995 29.12 8.68 16.64
CA VAL A 995 27.90 8.33 15.91
C VAL A 995 26.87 9.42 16.15
N LEU A 996 27.04 10.57 15.47
CA LEU A 996 25.92 11.47 15.20
C LEU A 996 25.17 10.94 13.98
N PRO A 997 23.84 11.10 13.91
CA PRO A 997 23.04 10.57 12.81
C PRO A 997 23.38 11.30 11.52
N LEU A 998 24.36 10.79 10.77
CA LEU A 998 24.62 11.23 9.40
C LEU A 998 23.47 10.72 8.53
N PRO A 999 22.91 11.56 7.62
CA PRO A 999 21.97 11.08 6.63
C PRO A 999 22.70 10.07 5.72
N LEU A 1000 22.24 8.82 5.71
CA LEU A 1000 22.60 7.82 4.70
C LEU A 1000 22.08 8.29 3.33
N GLN A 1001 22.80 9.23 2.72
CA GLN A 1001 22.78 9.42 1.28
C GLN A 1001 23.79 8.44 0.67
N GLN A 1002 23.34 7.75 -0.36
CA GLN A 1002 24.02 6.70 -1.11
C GLN A 1002 25.51 7.03 -1.35
N LEU A 1003 26.43 6.33 -0.68
CA LEU A 1003 27.83 6.28 -1.06
C LEU A 1003 27.91 5.53 -2.39
N THR A 1004 27.85 6.26 -3.50
CA THR A 1004 27.99 5.67 -4.84
C THR A 1004 29.47 5.49 -5.15
N LEU A 1005 30.02 4.33 -4.80
CA LEU A 1005 31.32 3.85 -5.30
C LEU A 1005 31.12 3.35 -6.73
N THR A 1006 31.45 4.19 -7.72
CA THR A 1006 31.40 3.79 -9.13
C THR A 1006 32.76 3.22 -9.55
N VAL A 1007 32.87 1.88 -9.59
CA VAL A 1007 34.02 1.19 -10.19
C VAL A 1007 33.74 1.01 -11.68
N SER A 1008 34.43 1.75 -12.54
CA SER A 1008 34.28 1.62 -14.01
C SER A 1008 35.37 0.68 -14.55
N ALA A 1009 34.99 -0.50 -15.02
CA ALA A 1009 35.87 -1.41 -15.76
C ALA A 1009 35.74 -1.17 -17.28
N PRO A 1010 36.84 -1.12 -18.05
CA PRO A 1010 36.77 -1.07 -19.52
C PRO A 1010 36.35 -2.43 -20.12
N PRO A 1011 35.80 -2.46 -21.35
CA PRO A 1011 35.35 -3.68 -22.00
C PRO A 1011 36.53 -4.45 -22.60
N ALA A 1012 37.33 -5.11 -21.76
CA ALA A 1012 38.21 -6.20 -22.17
C ALA A 1012 38.56 -7.08 -20.97
N ARG A 1013 38.00 -8.30 -20.95
CA ARG A 1013 38.35 -9.48 -20.13
C ARG A 1013 39.04 -9.20 -18.78
N ALA A 1014 38.27 -9.14 -17.70
CA ALA A 1014 38.77 -9.30 -16.34
C ALA A 1014 38.19 -10.59 -15.73
N THR A 1015 39.01 -11.64 -15.65
CA THR A 1015 38.69 -12.93 -15.01
C THR A 1015 39.12 -13.02 -13.54
N ASN A 1016 39.51 -11.92 -12.89
CA ASN A 1016 39.90 -11.92 -11.48
C ASN A 1016 39.60 -10.55 -10.83
N CYS A 1017 38.40 -10.38 -10.27
CA CYS A 1017 38.16 -9.40 -9.21
C CYS A 1017 37.82 -10.20 -7.94
N GLY A 1018 38.81 -10.31 -7.05
CA GLY A 1018 38.65 -10.87 -5.71
C GLY A 1018 37.80 -9.95 -4.82
N SER A 1019 37.09 -10.56 -3.89
CA SER A 1019 36.03 -10.02 -3.04
C SER A 1019 36.49 -9.06 -1.93
N THR A 1020 37.34 -8.07 -2.20
CA THR A 1020 37.98 -7.25 -1.15
C THR A 1020 37.82 -5.73 -1.33
N VAL A 1021 36.79 -5.26 -2.06
CA VAL A 1021 36.64 -3.82 -2.40
C VAL A 1021 35.49 -3.10 -1.68
N LEU A 1022 34.72 -3.79 -0.83
CA LEU A 1022 33.69 -3.13 -0.01
C LEU A 1022 33.77 -3.58 1.46
N GLN A 1023 34.49 -2.78 2.27
CA GLN A 1023 34.29 -2.67 3.72
C GLN A 1023 34.23 -1.20 4.10
#